data_AF-A3GFX7-F1
#
_entry.id   AF-A3GFX7-F1
#
_cell.length_a   1.000
_cell.length_b   1.000
_cell.length_c   1.000
_cell.angle_alpha   90.00
_cell.angle_beta   90.00
_cell.angle_gamma   90.00
#
_symmetry.space_group_name_H-M   'P 1'
#
loop_
_entity.id
_entity.type
_entity.pdbx_description
1 polymer ?
#
loop_
_entity_poly.entity_id
_entity_poly.type
_entity_poly.pdbx_seq_one_letter_code
_entity_poly.pdbx_strand_id
1 'polypeptide(L)'
;MSPFRNADGSFIKGETSEEARLHDLTLEGRVDKSTTQIPDEIAKAINNNILRLNIPDKLRERAAQIYQSLSRDQIQKAPQTSLDCDAHIAALFLQDYSHSRQVLLELQKRVGKEKFNPQHILDIGYGPATGIVALNEIMGPEWVPQEKEAYIIGRNNHQMKKRAKIILSRQLNEHFEVEAGANFAENNELEVEDEEAFIETEINEQIEEEQEEEEDYVGAIDTSAISLRTRLRDSLPVSKSYDLIMVNHSLLTREFKFPKDIDDNIYMILRLLKPGGHLVLVERGNAVGFETIARARQIMIRPESYANEVGKIPRPYIKGSTIKPQRLRKEDQIISDEDIEFEQKLLEQYELENLEESEEIKLKQLEEEVEVQDASEFEKELNEKYGEPTEEELKFEFEDSDEFEVLPVDHEPAISGTGSELGSESVDYHISILAPCPHHRKCPLQIGDPKYYKIPNHKHRLNFCSFNKVVQRPRYTMELKKGRRLATTWDKTSEDGFGLDRLSKKTLQSLEGSGRPGGVNTENGSYSYLIAQRSLNDVETIKKIESDRSYNNYDVQNKLDVNNWARIIQKPAKIKKNVKLTVCSAAGNIEVWQIPKSVGKQEYHDARKVDRGDTWALGKKSVVIKNSITDKIRDKLDVLSKTQKKTFLKEQRKKQWKKKTSASEDDFMDDVFSMTDSIATELENSKKYQAKGRRANYDVDPRSFDGK
;
A
#
# COMPACT_ATOMS: atom_id res chain seq x y z
N MET A 1 -27.48 34.81 -15.97
CA MET A 1 -26.38 35.12 -15.04
C MET A 1 -25.61 33.84 -14.70
N SER A 2 -24.38 34.02 -14.18
CA SER A 2 -23.36 33.02 -13.77
C SER A 2 -22.66 33.51 -12.47
N PRO A 3 -22.16 32.62 -11.57
CA PRO A 3 -20.79 32.10 -11.70
C PRO A 3 -20.53 30.70 -11.07
N PHE A 4 -21.44 29.73 -10.96
CA PHE A 4 -22.67 29.47 -11.70
C PHE A 4 -23.61 28.66 -10.80
N ARG A 5 -24.87 29.02 -10.49
CA ARG A 5 -25.44 30.35 -10.12
C ARG A 5 -26.68 30.15 -9.22
N ASN A 6 -26.77 30.87 -8.10
CA ASN A 6 -28.01 31.16 -7.36
C ASN A 6 -28.11 32.70 -7.24
N ALA A 7 -29.28 33.37 -7.31
CA ALA A 7 -30.65 32.86 -7.29
C ALA A 7 -31.16 32.15 -8.56
N ASP A 8 -32.19 31.33 -8.33
CA ASP A 8 -33.36 30.83 -9.10
C ASP A 8 -33.20 30.34 -10.55
N GLY A 9 -31.98 30.34 -11.08
CA GLY A 9 -31.54 29.48 -12.17
C GLY A 9 -30.48 28.48 -11.68
N SER A 10 -30.80 27.73 -10.61
CA SER A 10 -29.91 26.80 -9.89
C SER A 10 -29.09 25.87 -10.80
N PHE A 11 -27.88 25.45 -10.44
CA PHE A 11 -27.27 25.31 -9.10
C PHE A 11 -25.86 25.91 -9.03
N ILE A 12 -25.39 26.28 -7.84
CA ILE A 12 -23.95 26.31 -7.50
C ILE A 12 -23.59 25.00 -6.80
N LYS A 13 -22.73 24.18 -7.43
CA LYS A 13 -22.16 22.95 -6.83
C LYS A 13 -20.69 22.83 -7.24
N GLY A 14 -19.80 22.66 -6.26
CA GLY A 14 -18.35 22.61 -6.50
C GLY A 14 -17.77 23.93 -7.03
N GLU A 15 -16.51 23.86 -7.46
CA GLU A 15 -15.71 25.02 -7.86
C GLU A 15 -15.82 25.30 -9.37
N THR A 16 -16.01 24.27 -10.18
CA THR A 16 -16.03 24.41 -11.64
C THR A 16 -17.44 24.40 -12.23
N SER A 17 -17.60 25.04 -13.40
CA SER A 17 -18.85 24.95 -14.19
C SER A 17 -19.23 23.51 -14.56
N GLU A 18 -18.28 22.56 -14.60
CA GLU A 18 -18.62 21.14 -14.77
C GLU A 18 -19.26 20.57 -13.51
N GLU A 19 -18.66 20.78 -12.34
CA GLU A 19 -19.21 20.32 -11.06
C GLU A 19 -20.57 20.92 -10.74
N ALA A 20 -20.83 22.17 -11.15
CA ALA A 20 -22.13 22.83 -10.96
C ALA A 20 -23.31 22.11 -11.63
N ARG A 21 -23.04 21.16 -12.52
CA ARG A 21 -24.02 20.35 -13.26
C ARG A 21 -24.05 18.88 -12.83
N LEU A 22 -23.25 18.47 -11.85
CA LEU A 22 -23.21 17.10 -11.34
C LEU A 22 -24.23 16.91 -10.21
N HIS A 23 -24.66 15.67 -10.01
CA HIS A 23 -25.43 15.28 -8.84
C HIS A 23 -24.56 15.32 -7.57
N ASP A 24 -25.13 15.68 -6.43
CA ASP A 24 -24.42 15.82 -5.14
C ASP A 24 -23.60 14.58 -4.77
N LEU A 25 -24.21 13.39 -4.77
CA LEU A 25 -23.52 12.10 -4.58
C LEU A 25 -22.36 11.85 -5.58
N THR A 26 -22.42 12.38 -6.81
CA THR A 26 -21.31 12.29 -7.77
C THR A 26 -20.17 13.23 -7.40
N LEU A 27 -20.49 14.43 -6.89
CA LEU A 27 -19.50 15.40 -6.42
C LEU A 27 -18.81 14.91 -5.14
N GLU A 28 -19.57 14.32 -4.22
CA GLU A 28 -19.04 13.61 -3.06
C GLU A 28 -18.13 12.45 -3.46
N GLY A 29 -18.50 11.66 -4.48
CA GLY A 29 -17.67 10.57 -5.00
C GLY A 29 -16.48 11.00 -5.89
N ARG A 30 -16.37 12.28 -6.26
CA ARG A 30 -15.36 12.80 -7.19
C ARG A 30 -14.00 12.97 -6.50
N VAL A 31 -12.94 12.52 -7.17
CA VAL A 31 -11.55 12.78 -6.79
C VAL A 31 -11.11 14.15 -7.34
N ASP A 32 -10.16 14.81 -6.69
CA ASP A 32 -9.59 16.09 -7.18
C ASP A 32 -9.00 15.93 -8.59
N LYS A 33 -9.57 16.63 -9.57
CA LYS A 33 -9.14 16.65 -10.98
C LYS A 33 -8.38 17.91 -11.38
N SER A 34 -8.12 18.83 -10.44
CA SER A 34 -7.26 20.00 -10.68
C SER A 34 -5.87 19.57 -11.16
N THR A 35 -5.18 20.44 -11.90
CA THR A 35 -3.77 20.22 -12.24
C THR A 35 -2.93 20.60 -11.02
N THR A 36 -2.19 19.66 -10.45
CA THR A 36 -1.32 19.97 -9.31
C THR A 36 -0.14 20.81 -9.77
N GLN A 37 0.16 21.86 -9.02
CA GLN A 37 1.35 22.69 -9.15
C GLN A 37 2.20 22.52 -7.87
N ILE A 38 3.52 22.65 -7.99
CA ILE A 38 4.41 22.85 -6.84
C ILE A 38 4.36 24.35 -6.52
N PRO A 39 4.35 24.77 -5.24
CA PRO A 39 4.49 26.18 -4.85
C PRO A 39 5.70 26.83 -5.51
N ASP A 40 5.53 28.07 -6.00
CA ASP A 40 6.57 28.71 -6.82
C ASP A 40 7.87 28.94 -6.04
N GLU A 41 7.81 29.23 -4.75
CA GLU A 41 9.00 29.33 -3.87
C GLU A 41 9.79 28.02 -3.78
N ILE A 42 9.10 26.89 -3.62
CA ILE A 42 9.73 25.56 -3.60
C ILE A 42 10.33 25.26 -4.98
N ALA A 43 9.62 25.59 -6.06
CA ALA A 43 10.12 25.40 -7.42
C ALA A 43 11.33 26.29 -7.74
N LYS A 44 11.35 27.54 -7.27
CA LYS A 44 12.49 28.48 -7.29
C LYS A 44 13.67 27.91 -6.51
N ALA A 45 13.48 27.51 -5.26
CA ALA A 45 14.53 26.99 -4.38
C ALA A 45 15.18 25.71 -4.93
N ILE A 46 14.38 24.77 -5.46
CA ILE A 46 14.89 23.57 -6.14
C ILE A 46 15.73 23.97 -7.37
N ASN A 47 15.25 24.92 -8.18
CA ASN A 47 15.97 25.37 -9.36
C ASN A 47 17.31 26.06 -9.00
N ASN A 48 17.26 27.06 -8.12
CA ASN A 48 18.36 27.99 -7.85
C ASN A 48 19.40 27.42 -6.86
N ASN A 49 18.95 26.73 -5.81
CA ASN A 49 19.81 26.33 -4.69
C ASN A 49 20.15 24.83 -4.68
N ILE A 50 19.61 24.04 -5.62
CA ILE A 50 19.88 22.59 -5.74
C ILE A 50 20.36 22.24 -7.15
N LEU A 51 19.55 22.54 -8.18
CA LEU A 51 19.80 22.01 -9.53
C LEU A 51 20.80 22.83 -10.33
N ARG A 52 20.75 24.17 -10.27
CA ARG A 52 21.69 25.08 -10.97
C ARG A 52 23.15 24.95 -10.51
N LEU A 53 23.38 24.42 -9.30
CA LEU A 53 24.73 24.18 -8.76
C LEU A 53 25.46 23.02 -9.45
N ASN A 54 24.73 22.16 -10.16
CA ASN A 54 25.29 20.98 -10.82
C ASN A 54 25.57 21.24 -12.30
N ILE A 55 26.62 20.60 -12.83
CA ILE A 55 26.91 20.59 -14.28
C ILE A 55 25.70 19.98 -15.01
N PRO A 56 25.00 20.73 -15.88
CA PRO A 56 23.70 20.30 -16.41
C PRO A 56 23.74 18.96 -17.14
N ASP A 57 24.81 18.67 -17.89
CA ASP A 57 24.94 17.41 -18.62
C ASP A 57 25.14 16.20 -17.70
N LYS A 58 25.88 16.34 -16.60
CA LYS A 58 26.03 15.27 -15.59
C LYS A 58 24.72 15.03 -14.85
N LEU A 59 24.00 16.09 -14.50
CA LEU A 59 22.68 16.00 -13.87
C LEU A 59 21.67 15.29 -14.80
N ARG A 60 21.65 15.65 -16.10
CA ARG A 60 20.82 15.00 -17.11
C ARG A 60 21.19 13.53 -17.34
N GLU A 61 22.47 13.20 -17.35
CA GLU A 61 22.93 11.81 -17.46
C GLU A 61 22.44 10.96 -16.28
N ARG A 62 22.58 11.47 -15.05
CA ARG A 62 22.12 10.78 -13.83
C ARG A 62 20.59 10.65 -13.79
N ALA A 63 19.86 11.70 -14.17
CA ALA A 63 18.40 11.61 -14.32
C ALA A 63 18.00 10.54 -15.37
N ALA A 64 18.71 10.45 -16.50
CA ALA A 64 18.47 9.41 -17.51
C ALA A 64 18.75 8.00 -16.97
N GLN A 65 19.82 7.80 -16.20
CA GLN A 65 20.13 6.54 -15.52
C GLN A 65 19.04 6.16 -14.51
N ILE A 66 18.49 7.12 -13.75
CA ILE A 66 17.36 6.90 -12.84
C ILE A 66 16.14 6.40 -13.63
N TYR A 67 15.73 7.09 -14.71
CA TYR A 67 14.60 6.65 -15.55
C TYR A 67 14.81 5.27 -16.19
N GLN A 68 16.02 4.96 -16.67
CA GLN A 68 16.36 3.64 -17.19
C GLN A 68 16.27 2.56 -16.11
N SER A 69 16.74 2.84 -14.90
CA SER A 69 16.65 1.91 -13.77
C SER A 69 15.21 1.65 -13.32
N LEU A 70 14.36 2.70 -13.33
CA LEU A 70 12.92 2.61 -13.04
C LEU A 70 12.18 1.80 -14.10
N SER A 71 12.49 1.98 -15.39
CA SER A 71 11.90 1.19 -16.48
C SER A 71 12.23 -0.30 -16.36
N ARG A 72 13.48 -0.62 -15.97
CA ARG A 72 13.97 -2.00 -15.83
C ARG A 72 13.45 -2.70 -14.57
N ASP A 73 13.61 -2.06 -13.42
CA ASP A 73 13.40 -2.70 -12.10
C ASP A 73 12.03 -2.35 -11.49
N GLN A 74 11.30 -1.38 -12.05
CA GLN A 74 9.95 -0.93 -11.65
C GLN A 74 9.83 -0.40 -10.20
N ILE A 75 10.95 -0.18 -9.50
CA ILE A 75 11.03 0.21 -8.09
C ILE A 75 11.95 1.44 -7.94
N GLN A 76 11.59 2.39 -7.07
CA GLN A 76 12.45 3.53 -6.73
C GLN A 76 13.66 3.09 -5.87
N LYS A 77 14.80 3.78 -5.98
CA LYS A 77 16.03 3.42 -5.26
C LYS A 77 16.55 4.61 -4.45
N ALA A 78 16.97 4.34 -3.22
CA ALA A 78 17.67 5.31 -2.39
C ALA A 78 18.90 5.89 -3.13
N PRO A 79 19.03 7.22 -3.25
CA PRO A 79 20.20 7.86 -3.81
C PRO A 79 21.42 7.65 -2.89
N GLN A 80 22.63 7.63 -3.47
CA GLN A 80 23.86 7.30 -2.75
C GLN A 80 24.88 8.45 -2.71
N THR A 81 24.97 9.22 -3.79
CA THR A 81 25.84 10.39 -3.89
C THR A 81 25.04 11.70 -3.85
N SER A 82 25.75 12.82 -3.62
CA SER A 82 25.19 14.17 -3.70
C SER A 82 24.46 14.41 -5.03
N LEU A 83 25.12 14.09 -6.16
CA LEU A 83 24.56 14.25 -7.51
C LEU A 83 23.37 13.33 -7.78
N ASP A 84 23.35 12.11 -7.20
CA ASP A 84 22.18 11.23 -7.33
C ASP A 84 20.97 11.77 -6.54
N CYS A 85 21.19 12.49 -5.42
CA CYS A 85 20.11 13.16 -4.68
C CYS A 85 19.50 14.29 -5.52
N ASP A 86 20.34 15.12 -6.14
CA ASP A 86 19.89 16.23 -6.99
C ASP A 86 19.18 15.70 -8.25
N ALA A 87 19.70 14.63 -8.87
CA ALA A 87 19.03 13.95 -9.98
C ALA A 87 17.71 13.29 -9.57
N HIS A 88 17.61 12.73 -8.36
CA HIS A 88 16.36 12.18 -7.81
C HIS A 88 15.30 13.27 -7.63
N ILE A 89 15.67 14.43 -7.09
CA ILE A 89 14.76 15.57 -6.95
C ILE A 89 14.33 16.09 -8.32
N ALA A 90 15.28 16.30 -9.23
CA ALA A 90 14.99 16.78 -10.58
C ALA A 90 14.05 15.84 -11.36
N ALA A 91 14.19 14.52 -11.17
CA ALA A 91 13.48 13.51 -11.92
C ALA A 91 12.12 13.10 -11.32
N LEU A 92 12.03 12.97 -9.99
CA LEU A 92 10.93 12.26 -9.31
C LEU A 92 10.09 13.14 -8.38
N PHE A 93 10.67 14.16 -7.74
CA PHE A 93 9.98 14.99 -6.72
C PHE A 93 8.62 15.52 -7.18
N LEU A 94 8.51 15.96 -8.44
CA LEU A 94 7.26 16.45 -9.04
C LEU A 94 6.15 15.39 -9.05
N GLN A 95 6.49 14.14 -9.41
CA GLN A 95 5.54 13.03 -9.44
C GLN A 95 5.18 12.63 -8.01
N ASP A 96 6.20 12.39 -7.18
CA ASP A 96 6.06 11.92 -5.80
C ASP A 96 5.20 12.91 -4.98
N TYR A 97 5.47 14.23 -5.07
CA TYR A 97 4.67 15.29 -4.43
C TYR A 97 3.20 15.27 -4.88
N SER A 98 2.94 15.15 -6.18
CA SER A 98 1.58 15.09 -6.71
C SER A 98 0.81 13.86 -6.22
N HIS A 99 1.49 12.72 -6.06
CA HIS A 99 0.90 11.49 -5.58
C HIS A 99 0.58 11.60 -4.09
N SER A 100 1.54 12.06 -3.28
CA SER A 100 1.33 12.29 -1.84
C SER A 100 0.17 13.28 -1.60
N ARG A 101 0.18 14.45 -2.25
CA ARG A 101 -0.89 15.46 -2.13
C ARG A 101 -2.26 14.90 -2.52
N GLN A 102 -2.33 14.14 -3.62
CA GLN A 102 -3.60 13.58 -4.10
C GLN A 102 -4.18 12.54 -3.14
N VAL A 103 -3.34 11.71 -2.51
CA VAL A 103 -3.79 10.70 -1.55
C VAL A 103 -4.16 11.34 -0.20
N LEU A 104 -3.41 12.35 0.25
CA LEU A 104 -3.74 13.12 1.46
C LEU A 104 -5.05 13.90 1.33
N LEU A 105 -5.35 14.48 0.17
CA LEU A 105 -6.66 15.10 -0.10
C LEU A 105 -7.81 14.08 -0.05
N GLU A 106 -7.59 12.83 -0.50
CA GLU A 106 -8.60 11.78 -0.30
C GLU A 106 -8.75 11.39 1.18
N LEU A 107 -7.66 11.34 1.95
CA LEU A 107 -7.73 11.10 3.40
C LEU A 107 -8.52 12.22 4.10
N GLN A 108 -8.16 13.48 3.87
CA GLN A 108 -8.87 14.64 4.43
C GLN A 108 -10.35 14.64 4.05
N LYS A 109 -10.69 14.30 2.79
CA LYS A 109 -12.09 14.19 2.33
C LYS A 109 -12.87 13.07 3.03
N ARG A 110 -12.23 11.94 3.38
CA ARG A 110 -12.88 10.81 4.08
C ARG A 110 -13.01 11.03 5.59
N VAL A 111 -12.05 11.71 6.22
CA VAL A 111 -12.09 12.06 7.65
C VAL A 111 -13.01 13.28 7.90
N GLY A 112 -13.11 14.17 6.91
CA GLY A 112 -13.78 15.47 7.00
C GLY A 112 -12.77 16.58 7.31
N LYS A 113 -12.87 17.72 6.60
CA LYS A 113 -11.89 18.81 6.68
C LYS A 113 -11.69 19.33 8.11
N GLU A 114 -12.77 19.46 8.87
CA GLU A 114 -12.77 19.95 10.27
C GLU A 114 -12.15 18.96 11.26
N LYS A 115 -12.23 17.65 10.98
CA LYS A 115 -11.73 16.59 11.87
C LYS A 115 -10.30 16.16 11.55
N PHE A 116 -9.80 16.50 10.36
CA PHE A 116 -8.47 16.11 9.91
C PHE A 116 -7.41 17.07 10.45
N ASN A 117 -6.97 16.84 11.70
CA ASN A 117 -5.88 17.58 12.34
C ASN A 117 -4.88 16.62 13.03
N PRO A 118 -3.97 15.97 12.28
CA PRO A 118 -2.98 15.06 12.86
C PRO A 118 -1.95 15.85 13.70
N GLN A 119 -1.52 15.31 14.84
CA GLN A 119 -0.58 16.00 15.76
C GLN A 119 0.81 15.35 15.79
N HIS A 120 0.89 14.05 15.55
CA HIS A 120 2.12 13.27 15.49
C HIS A 120 2.25 12.66 14.10
N ILE A 121 3.20 13.15 13.31
CA ILE A 121 3.36 12.79 11.90
C ILE A 121 4.73 12.15 11.64
N LEU A 122 4.72 11.06 10.87
CA LEU A 122 5.93 10.38 10.38
C LEU A 122 5.88 10.22 8.84
N ASP A 123 6.80 10.86 8.12
CA ASP A 123 7.04 10.57 6.68
C ASP A 123 8.19 9.58 6.51
N ILE A 124 8.05 8.63 5.59
CA ILE A 124 9.01 7.55 5.31
C ILE A 124 9.22 7.47 3.80
N GLY A 125 10.44 7.74 3.31
CA GLY A 125 10.72 7.67 1.87
C GLY A 125 12.18 7.88 1.49
N TYR A 126 12.47 7.81 0.18
CA TYR A 126 13.80 8.08 -0.38
C TYR A 126 14.05 9.56 -0.70
N GLY A 127 12.98 10.36 -0.76
CA GLY A 127 13.01 11.77 -1.16
C GLY A 127 13.24 12.77 -0.01
N PRO A 128 13.20 14.08 -0.30
CA PRO A 128 13.44 15.14 0.67
C PRO A 128 12.20 15.45 1.53
N ALA A 129 11.69 14.46 2.28
CA ALA A 129 10.48 14.56 3.11
C ALA A 129 9.20 14.99 2.33
N THR A 130 9.05 14.49 1.11
CA THR A 130 8.00 14.86 0.16
C THR A 130 6.57 14.74 0.71
N GLY A 131 6.32 13.79 1.63
CA GLY A 131 5.01 13.63 2.26
C GLY A 131 4.66 14.79 3.19
N ILE A 132 5.63 15.27 3.97
CA ILE A 132 5.47 16.45 4.83
C ILE A 132 5.28 17.71 3.99
N VAL A 133 6.08 17.89 2.93
CA VAL A 133 5.91 19.04 2.02
C VAL A 133 4.47 19.09 1.49
N ALA A 134 3.92 17.97 1.03
CA ALA A 134 2.54 17.89 0.55
C ALA A 134 1.48 18.07 1.66
N LEU A 135 1.76 17.66 2.90
CA LEU A 135 0.86 17.82 4.04
C LEU A 135 0.79 19.29 4.49
N ASN A 136 1.94 19.95 4.60
CA ASN A 136 2.06 21.37 4.95
C ASN A 136 1.21 22.25 4.01
N GLU A 137 1.20 21.97 2.70
CA GLU A 137 0.36 22.65 1.70
C GLU A 137 -1.14 22.39 1.83
N ILE A 138 -1.54 21.24 2.37
CA ILE A 138 -2.96 20.88 2.55
C ILE A 138 -3.53 21.47 3.85
N MET A 139 -2.69 21.59 4.88
CA MET A 139 -3.07 22.11 6.19
C MET A 139 -2.95 23.64 6.28
N GLY A 140 -2.06 24.25 5.51
CA GLY A 140 -1.88 25.71 5.46
C GLY A 140 -0.73 26.23 6.35
N PRO A 141 -0.43 27.54 6.28
CA PRO A 141 0.71 28.15 6.97
C PRO A 141 0.53 28.26 8.49
N GLU A 142 -0.72 28.37 8.96
CA GLU A 142 -1.06 28.46 10.39
C GLU A 142 -0.94 27.12 11.14
N TRP A 143 -0.91 25.99 10.42
CA TRP A 143 -0.97 24.67 11.04
C TRP A 143 0.37 24.23 11.63
N VAL A 144 0.42 24.13 12.96
CA VAL A 144 1.57 23.68 13.74
C VAL A 144 1.23 22.40 14.51
N PRO A 145 1.77 21.23 14.13
CA PRO A 145 1.58 19.99 14.88
C PRO A 145 2.62 19.82 16.01
N GLN A 146 2.24 19.11 17.07
CA GLN A 146 3.11 18.79 18.21
C GLN A 146 4.42 18.06 17.83
N GLU A 147 4.36 17.05 16.97
CA GLU A 147 5.53 16.31 16.51
C GLU A 147 5.51 16.02 15.00
N LYS A 148 6.54 16.50 14.29
CA LYS A 148 6.71 16.31 12.85
C LYS A 148 8.08 15.66 12.59
N GLU A 149 8.11 14.43 12.08
CA GLU A 149 9.35 13.68 11.89
C GLU A 149 9.42 13.04 10.49
N ALA A 150 10.59 13.06 9.85
CA ALA A 150 10.81 12.46 8.53
C ALA A 150 11.98 11.48 8.56
N TYR A 151 11.72 10.20 8.25
CA TYR A 151 12.76 9.20 8.07
C TYR A 151 13.14 9.08 6.58
N ILE A 152 14.30 9.63 6.25
CA ILE A 152 14.87 9.56 4.90
C ILE A 152 15.70 8.27 4.79
N ILE A 153 15.20 7.32 4.01
CA ILE A 153 15.81 5.99 3.85
C ILE A 153 17.04 6.07 2.94
N GLY A 154 18.19 5.69 3.47
CA GLY A 154 19.41 5.49 2.69
C GLY A 154 20.63 5.36 3.60
N ARG A 155 21.67 4.65 3.14
CA ARG A 155 22.93 4.52 3.90
C ARG A 155 23.66 5.87 4.05
N ASN A 156 23.55 6.73 3.03
CA ASN A 156 24.16 8.06 2.97
C ASN A 156 23.09 9.16 2.86
N ASN A 157 22.01 9.05 3.63
CA ASN A 157 20.86 9.95 3.59
C ASN A 157 21.19 11.43 3.94
N HIS A 158 22.33 11.73 4.59
CA HIS A 158 22.74 13.08 4.98
C HIS A 158 22.71 14.09 3.83
N GLN A 159 23.06 13.67 2.60
CA GLN A 159 22.97 14.54 1.42
C GLN A 159 21.52 14.91 1.09
N MET A 160 20.59 13.96 1.18
CA MET A 160 19.17 14.19 0.95
C MET A 160 18.54 15.01 2.09
N LYS A 161 18.96 14.80 3.35
CA LYS A 161 18.54 15.65 4.49
C LYS A 161 18.88 17.13 4.27
N LYS A 162 20.04 17.45 3.68
CA LYS A 162 20.39 18.82 3.31
C LYS A 162 19.40 19.45 2.32
N ARG A 163 18.92 18.69 1.33
CA ARG A 163 17.91 19.18 0.36
C ARG A 163 16.52 19.24 0.97
N ALA A 164 16.17 18.30 1.84
CA ALA A 164 14.95 18.38 2.65
C ALA A 164 14.94 19.67 3.46
N LYS A 165 16.06 20.06 4.06
CA LYS A 165 16.15 21.34 4.77
C LYS A 165 15.83 22.55 3.88
N ILE A 166 16.49 22.64 2.72
CA ILE A 166 16.30 23.75 1.76
C ILE A 166 14.85 23.85 1.24
N ILE A 167 14.18 22.71 1.05
CA ILE A 167 12.80 22.66 0.57
C ILE A 167 11.81 23.01 1.69
N LEU A 168 11.95 22.41 2.86
CA LEU A 168 11.07 22.64 4.01
C LEU A 168 11.18 24.06 4.56
N SER A 169 12.37 24.69 4.48
CA SER A 169 12.56 26.09 4.92
C SER A 169 11.83 27.13 4.06
N ARG A 170 11.11 26.72 3.00
CA ARG A 170 10.21 27.59 2.22
C ARG A 170 8.75 27.50 2.65
N GLN A 171 8.43 26.74 3.70
CA GLN A 171 7.08 26.64 4.23
C GLN A 171 7.03 27.33 5.59
N LEU A 172 6.18 28.34 5.74
CA LEU A 172 6.07 29.17 6.94
C LEU A 172 5.83 28.34 8.21
N ASN A 173 5.05 27.25 8.11
CA ASN A 173 4.78 26.35 9.24
C ASN A 173 5.98 25.52 9.74
N GLU A 174 7.13 25.55 9.05
CA GLU A 174 8.38 24.93 9.51
C GLU A 174 9.28 25.88 10.32
N HIS A 175 9.02 27.18 10.26
CA HIS A 175 9.78 28.22 10.96
C HIS A 175 9.33 28.31 12.42
N PHE A 176 10.26 28.62 13.32
CA PHE A 176 9.94 28.78 14.75
C PHE A 176 9.41 30.18 15.11
N GLU A 177 9.66 31.18 14.27
CA GLU A 177 9.43 32.60 14.59
C GLU A 177 7.95 33.04 14.53
N VAL A 178 7.10 32.27 13.84
CA VAL A 178 5.65 32.57 13.70
C VAL A 178 4.94 32.60 15.07
N GLU A 179 5.41 31.82 16.05
CA GLU A 179 4.90 31.88 17.43
C GLU A 179 5.37 33.10 18.21
N ALA A 180 6.51 33.72 17.85
CA ALA A 180 6.98 34.93 18.53
C ALA A 180 6.14 36.15 18.13
N GLY A 181 5.84 36.31 16.83
CA GLY A 181 5.02 37.43 16.34
C GLY A 181 3.60 37.44 16.92
N ALA A 182 2.94 36.28 16.98
CA ALA A 182 1.59 36.17 17.56
C ALA A 182 1.55 36.50 19.06
N ASN A 183 2.54 36.02 19.83
CA ASN A 183 2.62 36.32 21.27
C ASN A 183 3.02 37.77 21.59
N PHE A 184 3.58 38.53 20.64
CA PHE A 184 3.79 39.97 20.82
C PHE A 184 2.51 40.77 20.60
N ALA A 185 1.63 40.35 19.68
CA ALA A 185 0.36 41.02 19.43
C ALA A 185 -0.64 40.88 20.59
N GLU A 186 -0.81 39.69 21.17
CA GLU A 186 -1.78 39.45 22.25
C GLU A 186 -1.37 40.04 23.62
N ASN A 187 -0.10 40.43 23.82
CA ASN A 187 0.39 40.94 25.11
C ASN A 187 0.48 42.47 25.19
N ASN A 188 0.07 43.20 24.15
CA ASN A 188 0.26 44.66 24.06
C ASN A 188 -1.04 45.47 23.79
N GLU A 189 -2.22 44.92 24.14
CA GLU A 189 -3.51 45.65 24.10
C GLU A 189 -3.71 46.65 25.28
N LEU A 190 -2.63 47.07 25.96
CA LEU A 190 -2.66 48.07 27.02
C LEU A 190 -1.50 49.06 26.83
N GLU A 191 -1.84 50.30 26.45
CA GLU A 191 -0.93 51.37 26.00
C GLU A 191 -0.30 50.99 24.63
N VAL A 192 -0.71 51.55 23.49
CA VAL A 192 -0.51 52.95 23.04
C VAL A 192 -1.49 53.31 21.89
N GLU A 193 -2.33 54.33 22.03
CA GLU A 193 -3.22 54.83 20.94
C GLU A 193 -2.56 55.90 20.01
N ASP A 194 -1.32 56.32 20.28
CA ASP A 194 -0.63 57.42 19.58
C ASP A 194 0.55 57.00 18.66
N GLU A 195 0.97 55.71 18.65
CA GLU A 195 2.12 55.23 17.85
C GLU A 195 1.72 54.48 16.57
N GLU A 196 0.52 53.87 16.51
CA GLU A 196 0.05 53.09 15.34
C GLU A 196 0.06 53.93 14.04
N ALA A 197 -0.36 55.20 14.11
CA ALA A 197 -0.42 56.09 12.95
C ALA A 197 0.97 56.48 12.40
N PHE A 198 2.02 56.46 13.23
CA PHE A 198 3.40 56.74 12.78
C PHE A 198 4.01 55.49 12.15
N ILE A 199 3.79 54.34 12.78
CA ILE A 199 4.27 53.03 12.31
C ILE A 199 3.61 52.62 10.98
N GLU A 200 2.29 52.81 10.81
CA GLU A 200 1.63 52.54 9.52
C GLU A 200 2.16 53.42 8.38
N THR A 201 2.65 54.63 8.68
CA THR A 201 3.19 55.53 7.65
C THR A 201 4.60 55.11 7.25
N GLU A 202 5.50 54.85 8.21
CA GLU A 202 6.86 54.37 7.91
C GLU A 202 6.86 52.96 7.28
N ILE A 203 5.93 52.07 7.68
CA ILE A 203 5.79 50.74 7.05
C ILE A 203 5.28 50.85 5.61
N ASN A 204 4.32 51.74 5.32
CA ASN A 204 3.88 51.92 3.93
C ASN A 204 4.96 52.57 3.05
N GLU A 205 5.73 53.54 3.56
CA GLU A 205 6.87 54.11 2.81
C GLU A 205 7.97 53.05 2.56
N GLN A 206 8.27 52.17 3.53
CA GLN A 206 9.21 51.05 3.34
C GLN A 206 8.69 49.97 2.38
N ILE A 207 7.38 49.66 2.40
CA ILE A 207 6.75 48.72 1.46
C ILE A 207 6.69 49.28 0.02
N GLU A 208 6.71 50.59 -0.16
CA GLU A 208 6.85 51.21 -1.49
C GLU A 208 8.31 51.25 -1.98
N GLU A 209 9.31 51.31 -1.09
CA GLU A 209 10.75 51.24 -1.47
C GLU A 209 11.28 49.80 -1.69
N GLU A 210 10.80 48.78 -0.98
CA GLU A 210 11.22 47.38 -1.17
C GLU A 210 10.63 46.70 -2.44
N GLN A 211 9.94 47.45 -3.31
CA GLN A 211 9.46 46.95 -4.62
C GLN A 211 10.52 47.00 -5.74
N GLU A 212 11.81 47.19 -5.41
CA GLU A 212 12.90 46.86 -6.33
C GLU A 212 13.03 45.33 -6.50
N GLU A 213 13.26 44.86 -7.73
CA GLU A 213 13.23 43.44 -8.08
C GLU A 213 14.35 42.64 -7.36
N GLU A 214 14.05 42.02 -6.20
CA GLU A 214 14.97 41.06 -5.56
C GLU A 214 15.33 39.91 -6.52
N GLU A 215 16.56 39.91 -7.03
CA GLU A 215 17.07 38.81 -7.86
C GLU A 215 17.19 37.52 -7.03
N ASP A 216 16.25 36.58 -7.21
CA ASP A 216 16.23 35.26 -6.53
C ASP A 216 17.63 34.63 -6.37
N TYR A 217 18.18 34.61 -5.14
CA TYR A 217 19.56 34.16 -4.89
C TYR A 217 19.89 32.78 -5.50
N VAL A 218 20.86 32.77 -6.43
CA VAL A 218 21.38 31.56 -7.09
C VAL A 218 22.72 31.15 -6.48
N GLY A 219 22.68 30.26 -5.49
CA GLY A 219 23.88 29.77 -4.84
C GLY A 219 23.62 28.64 -3.85
N ALA A 220 24.71 28.10 -3.30
CA ALA A 220 24.67 27.08 -2.25
C ALA A 220 24.28 27.73 -0.92
N ILE A 221 23.25 27.19 -0.26
CA ILE A 221 22.78 27.66 1.06
C ILE A 221 23.47 26.86 2.15
N ASP A 222 23.91 27.51 3.23
CA ASP A 222 24.38 26.78 4.41
C ASP A 222 23.20 26.16 5.20
N THR A 223 23.02 24.87 4.97
CA THR A 223 22.05 24.01 5.65
C THR A 223 22.30 23.83 7.16
N SER A 224 23.44 24.30 7.70
CA SER A 224 23.73 24.25 9.13
C SER A 224 22.88 25.26 9.92
N ALA A 225 22.77 26.49 9.41
CA ALA A 225 22.01 27.59 10.00
C ALA A 225 20.49 27.39 9.95
N ILE A 226 19.98 26.63 8.98
CA ILE A 226 18.54 26.36 8.84
C ILE A 226 18.02 25.51 10.02
N SER A 227 17.28 26.12 10.95
CA SER A 227 16.45 25.44 11.93
C SER A 227 15.10 25.06 11.30
N LEU A 228 14.50 23.94 11.74
CA LEU A 228 13.19 23.47 11.26
C LEU A 228 12.46 22.74 12.38
N ARG A 229 11.13 22.81 12.34
CA ARG A 229 10.24 22.00 13.17
C ARG A 229 10.29 20.52 12.79
N THR A 230 10.37 20.18 11.50
CA THR A 230 10.55 18.79 11.05
C THR A 230 11.89 18.18 11.49
N ARG A 231 11.83 17.11 12.30
CA ARG A 231 13.01 16.34 12.73
C ARG A 231 13.38 15.26 11.71
N LEU A 232 14.50 15.44 11.01
CA LEU A 232 15.00 14.53 9.98
C LEU A 232 15.80 13.34 10.59
N ARG A 233 15.20 12.15 10.66
CA ARG A 233 15.77 10.93 11.27
C ARG A 233 16.63 10.07 10.33
N ASP A 234 17.52 9.27 10.92
CA ASP A 234 18.36 8.25 10.24
C ASP A 234 17.83 6.82 10.34
N SER A 235 16.87 6.58 11.22
CA SER A 235 16.26 5.27 11.44
C SER A 235 14.80 5.45 11.82
N LEU A 236 14.03 4.36 11.72
CA LEU A 236 12.68 4.33 12.29
C LEU A 236 12.74 4.49 13.82
N PRO A 237 11.80 5.25 14.41
CA PRO A 237 11.61 5.32 15.85
C PRO A 237 11.13 3.96 16.40
N VAL A 238 11.36 3.70 17.70
CA VAL A 238 11.06 2.40 18.33
C VAL A 238 9.99 2.46 19.42
N SER A 239 9.93 3.57 20.15
CA SER A 239 9.03 3.82 21.30
C SER A 239 7.92 4.84 21.02
N LYS A 240 8.02 5.60 19.93
CA LYS A 240 7.03 6.62 19.56
C LYS A 240 5.86 6.01 18.78
N SER A 241 4.74 6.71 18.80
CA SER A 241 3.56 6.37 18.03
C SER A 241 2.94 7.63 17.39
N TYR A 242 2.32 7.46 16.22
CA TYR A 242 1.94 8.56 15.32
C TYR A 242 0.47 8.47 14.90
N ASP A 243 -0.15 9.63 14.73
CA ASP A 243 -1.55 9.79 14.30
C ASP A 243 -1.66 9.67 12.76
N LEU A 244 -0.60 10.07 12.05
CA LEU A 244 -0.47 9.96 10.60
C LEU A 244 0.91 9.42 10.23
N ILE A 245 0.95 8.28 9.55
CA ILE A 245 2.17 7.74 8.93
C ILE A 245 2.01 7.76 7.42
N MET A 246 2.99 8.34 6.73
CA MET A 246 3.07 8.40 5.27
C MET A 246 4.27 7.59 4.79
N VAL A 247 4.07 6.70 3.81
CA VAL A 247 5.10 5.84 3.26
C VAL A 247 5.13 6.00 1.76
N ASN A 248 6.16 6.70 1.29
CA ASN A 248 6.33 7.11 -0.09
C ASN A 248 7.40 6.25 -0.78
N HIS A 249 6.94 5.37 -1.67
CA HIS A 249 7.72 4.63 -2.68
C HIS A 249 8.87 3.76 -2.14
N SER A 250 8.71 3.22 -0.93
CA SER A 250 9.81 2.65 -0.14
C SER A 250 9.52 1.30 0.52
N LEU A 251 8.34 0.68 0.29
CA LEU A 251 7.96 -0.58 0.95
C LEU A 251 8.78 -1.79 0.48
N LEU A 252 9.32 -1.74 -0.74
CA LEU A 252 10.09 -2.81 -1.35
C LEU A 252 11.45 -2.28 -1.82
N THR A 253 12.56 -2.83 -1.29
CA THR A 253 13.90 -2.34 -1.67
C THR A 253 14.41 -2.95 -2.98
N ARG A 254 14.00 -4.19 -3.28
CA ARG A 254 14.41 -4.96 -4.48
C ARG A 254 13.35 -6.00 -4.84
N GLU A 255 13.06 -6.17 -6.13
CA GLU A 255 12.02 -7.10 -6.62
C GLU A 255 12.16 -8.53 -6.07
N PHE A 256 13.39 -9.08 -6.02
CA PHE A 256 13.61 -10.46 -5.57
C PHE A 256 13.36 -10.69 -4.08
N LYS A 257 13.21 -9.63 -3.27
CA LYS A 257 12.87 -9.73 -1.85
C LYS A 257 11.36 -9.70 -1.59
N PHE A 258 10.56 -9.50 -2.63
CA PHE A 258 9.11 -9.66 -2.53
C PHE A 258 8.76 -11.11 -2.13
N PRO A 259 7.81 -11.35 -1.22
CA PRO A 259 7.05 -10.37 -0.44
C PRO A 259 7.72 -9.95 0.89
N LYS A 260 8.78 -10.64 1.33
CA LYS A 260 9.36 -10.53 2.68
C LYS A 260 9.66 -9.09 3.13
N ASP A 261 10.29 -8.27 2.28
CA ASP A 261 10.59 -6.86 2.60
C ASP A 261 9.32 -6.09 3.04
N ILE A 262 8.17 -6.38 2.41
CA ILE A 262 6.89 -5.72 2.67
C ILE A 262 6.30 -6.24 3.98
N ASP A 263 6.34 -7.56 4.21
CA ASP A 263 5.91 -8.19 5.45
C ASP A 263 6.66 -7.61 6.68
N ASP A 264 7.98 -7.47 6.58
CA ASP A 264 8.84 -6.93 7.64
C ASP A 264 8.60 -5.41 7.83
N ASN A 265 8.57 -4.63 6.75
CA ASN A 265 8.36 -3.18 6.81
C ASN A 265 6.96 -2.81 7.37
N ILE A 266 5.89 -3.45 6.89
CA ILE A 266 4.52 -3.18 7.35
C ILE A 266 4.35 -3.56 8.82
N TYR A 267 4.99 -4.64 9.29
CA TYR A 267 5.00 -4.99 10.72
C TYR A 267 5.67 -3.89 11.58
N MET A 268 6.82 -3.38 11.14
CA MET A 268 7.49 -2.27 11.84
C MET A 268 6.65 -0.98 11.85
N ILE A 269 6.01 -0.65 10.73
CA ILE A 269 5.19 0.56 10.58
C ILE A 269 3.91 0.50 11.41
N LEU A 270 3.18 -0.63 11.41
CA LEU A 270 1.94 -0.78 12.16
C LEU A 270 2.17 -0.67 13.68
N ARG A 271 3.31 -1.16 14.19
CA ARG A 271 3.68 -0.98 15.61
C ARG A 271 3.74 0.50 16.03
N LEU A 272 4.00 1.42 15.10
CA LEU A 272 4.09 2.86 15.36
C LEU A 272 2.75 3.60 15.18
N LEU A 273 1.67 2.91 14.78
CA LEU A 273 0.39 3.54 14.48
C LEU A 273 -0.50 3.65 15.75
N LYS A 274 -0.84 4.88 16.16
CA LYS A 274 -1.75 5.12 17.31
C LYS A 274 -3.17 4.61 17.03
N PRO A 275 -3.95 4.23 18.08
CA PRO A 275 -5.39 4.02 17.96
C PRO A 275 -6.06 5.24 17.33
N GLY A 276 -7.01 5.04 16.41
CA GLY A 276 -7.62 6.11 15.61
C GLY A 276 -6.72 6.67 14.49
N GLY A 277 -5.44 6.32 14.46
CA GLY A 277 -4.44 6.82 13.51
C GLY A 277 -4.59 6.26 12.09
N HIS A 278 -4.00 6.98 11.14
CA HIS A 278 -4.08 6.71 9.70
C HIS A 278 -2.72 6.36 9.10
N LEU A 279 -2.70 5.35 8.23
CA LEU A 279 -1.53 4.92 7.48
C LEU A 279 -1.77 5.09 5.99
N VAL A 280 -0.96 5.94 5.36
CA VAL A 280 -0.97 6.24 3.93
C VAL A 280 0.23 5.57 3.27
N LEU A 281 -0.02 4.65 2.35
CA LEU A 281 1.00 3.99 1.54
C LEU A 281 0.87 4.47 0.09
N VAL A 282 1.96 4.92 -0.54
CA VAL A 282 1.98 5.37 -1.93
C VAL A 282 3.12 4.68 -2.67
N GLU A 283 2.80 3.93 -3.72
CA GLU A 283 3.73 3.22 -4.61
C GLU A 283 3.50 3.65 -6.07
N ARG A 284 4.46 3.34 -6.96
CA ARG A 284 4.33 3.68 -8.39
C ARG A 284 3.19 2.91 -9.06
N GLY A 285 2.57 3.52 -10.08
CA GLY A 285 1.40 3.01 -10.82
C GLY A 285 1.68 1.87 -11.78
N ASN A 286 2.54 0.93 -11.37
CA ASN A 286 2.98 -0.22 -12.16
C ASN A 286 2.63 -1.55 -11.46
N ALA A 287 2.91 -2.67 -12.14
CA ALA A 287 2.59 -4.01 -11.64
C ALA A 287 3.26 -4.35 -10.29
N VAL A 288 4.52 -3.94 -10.08
CA VAL A 288 5.25 -4.19 -8.83
C VAL A 288 4.68 -3.33 -7.69
N GLY A 289 4.42 -2.04 -7.94
CA GLY A 289 3.82 -1.15 -6.95
C GLY A 289 2.41 -1.56 -6.56
N PHE A 290 1.59 -2.00 -7.52
CA PHE A 290 0.26 -2.56 -7.23
C PHE A 290 0.33 -3.84 -6.38
N GLU A 291 1.14 -4.84 -6.75
CA GLU A 291 1.28 -6.06 -5.94
C GLU A 291 1.90 -5.78 -4.57
N THR A 292 2.77 -4.77 -4.45
CA THR A 292 3.33 -4.29 -3.17
C THR A 292 2.23 -3.76 -2.25
N ILE A 293 1.37 -2.88 -2.78
CA ILE A 293 0.19 -2.35 -2.07
C ILE A 293 -0.83 -3.45 -1.76
N ALA A 294 -1.10 -4.35 -2.69
CA ALA A 294 -2.03 -5.46 -2.50
C ALA A 294 -1.54 -6.44 -1.43
N ARG A 295 -0.21 -6.69 -1.37
CA ARG A 295 0.42 -7.47 -0.30
C ARG A 295 0.33 -6.76 1.06
N ALA A 296 0.64 -5.46 1.13
CA ALA A 296 0.48 -4.67 2.35
C ALA A 296 -0.96 -4.75 2.90
N ARG A 297 -1.95 -4.56 2.02
CA ARG A 297 -3.38 -4.76 2.36
C ARG A 297 -3.67 -6.18 2.86
N GLN A 298 -3.19 -7.21 2.18
CA GLN A 298 -3.39 -8.61 2.58
C GLN A 298 -2.83 -8.89 3.98
N ILE A 299 -1.67 -8.32 4.34
CA ILE A 299 -1.06 -8.46 5.67
C ILE A 299 -1.91 -7.80 6.76
N MET A 300 -2.42 -6.59 6.50
CA MET A 300 -3.21 -5.80 7.45
C MET A 300 -4.54 -6.44 7.80
N ILE A 301 -5.30 -6.87 6.78
CA ILE A 301 -6.71 -7.25 6.94
C ILE A 301 -7.04 -8.72 6.69
N ARG A 302 -6.05 -9.54 6.30
CA ARG A 302 -6.16 -11.02 6.15
C ARG A 302 -7.50 -11.48 5.55
N PRO A 303 -7.80 -11.08 4.30
CA PRO A 303 -9.11 -11.31 3.69
C PRO A 303 -9.46 -12.79 3.54
N GLU A 304 -8.48 -13.69 3.57
CA GLU A 304 -8.67 -15.14 3.51
C GLU A 304 -9.37 -15.68 4.76
N SER A 305 -9.13 -15.09 5.94
CA SER A 305 -9.69 -15.52 7.22
C SER A 305 -11.15 -15.09 7.43
N TYR A 306 -11.67 -14.22 6.58
CA TYR A 306 -12.99 -13.59 6.72
C TYR A 306 -13.76 -13.56 5.38
N ALA A 307 -13.75 -14.69 4.67
CA ALA A 307 -14.28 -14.80 3.30
C ALA A 307 -15.79 -14.49 3.20
N ASN A 308 -16.57 -14.91 4.20
CA ASN A 308 -18.04 -14.75 4.21
C ASN A 308 -18.46 -13.29 4.39
N GLU A 309 -17.65 -12.50 5.09
CA GLU A 309 -18.02 -11.15 5.52
C GLU A 309 -18.13 -10.13 4.37
N VAL A 310 -19.07 -9.19 4.52
CA VAL A 310 -19.37 -8.13 3.56
C VAL A 310 -18.85 -6.77 4.06
N GLY A 311 -18.51 -5.86 3.13
CA GLY A 311 -18.21 -4.46 3.44
C GLY A 311 -16.85 -4.24 4.11
N LYS A 312 -16.83 -3.34 5.10
CA LYS A 312 -15.62 -2.74 5.70
C LYS A 312 -15.52 -2.87 7.23
N ILE A 313 -16.01 -3.98 7.77
CA ILE A 313 -15.85 -4.28 9.20
C ILE A 313 -14.35 -4.35 9.56
N PRO A 314 -13.87 -3.63 10.59
CA PRO A 314 -12.48 -3.67 11.02
C PRO A 314 -11.98 -5.07 11.36
N ARG A 315 -10.70 -5.32 11.06
CA ARG A 315 -10.08 -6.64 11.09
C ARG A 315 -9.04 -6.73 12.20
N PRO A 316 -9.05 -7.79 13.04
CA PRO A 316 -8.09 -7.93 14.13
C PRO A 316 -6.69 -8.19 13.59
N TYR A 317 -5.69 -7.50 14.15
CA TYR A 317 -4.28 -7.60 13.78
C TYR A 317 -3.46 -8.22 14.91
N ILE A 318 -3.58 -9.55 15.04
CA ILE A 318 -3.01 -10.39 16.14
C ILE A 318 -1.50 -10.19 16.36
N LYS A 319 -0.74 -9.76 15.33
CA LYS A 319 0.70 -9.50 15.47
C LYS A 319 1.03 -8.23 16.25
N GLY A 320 0.14 -7.24 16.24
CA GLY A 320 0.32 -5.96 16.93
C GLY A 320 -0.53 -5.80 18.18
N SER A 321 -1.45 -6.74 18.43
CA SER A 321 -2.30 -6.73 19.62
C SER A 321 -1.50 -7.04 20.90
N THR A 322 -1.93 -6.42 21.99
CA THR A 322 -1.40 -6.69 23.34
C THR A 322 -1.93 -8.02 23.84
N ILE A 323 -3.26 -8.17 23.78
CA ILE A 323 -3.97 -9.43 23.97
C ILE A 323 -3.76 -10.29 22.72
N LYS A 324 -3.21 -11.49 22.91
CA LYS A 324 -3.11 -12.49 21.85
C LYS A 324 -4.10 -13.59 22.19
N PRO A 325 -5.19 -13.77 21.43
CA PRO A 325 -6.13 -14.85 21.70
C PRO A 325 -5.35 -16.16 21.67
N GLN A 326 -5.42 -16.87 22.79
CA GLN A 326 -4.77 -18.17 22.91
C GLN A 326 -5.50 -19.10 21.94
N ARG A 327 -4.84 -19.40 20.81
CA ARG A 327 -5.32 -20.44 19.93
C ARG A 327 -5.21 -21.75 20.69
N LEU A 328 -6.31 -22.13 21.34
CA LEU A 328 -6.62 -23.54 21.58
C LEU A 328 -6.32 -24.25 20.27
N ARG A 329 -5.41 -25.22 20.32
CA ARG A 329 -5.19 -26.10 19.18
C ARG A 329 -6.50 -26.87 19.04
N LYS A 330 -7.31 -26.49 18.05
CA LYS A 330 -8.31 -27.42 17.55
C LYS A 330 -7.58 -28.71 17.20
N GLU A 331 -8.02 -29.80 17.80
CA GLU A 331 -7.34 -31.10 17.74
C GLU A 331 -7.27 -31.60 16.28
N ASP A 332 -8.19 -31.10 15.43
CA ASP A 332 -8.20 -31.05 13.96
C ASP A 332 -6.84 -30.77 13.26
N GLN A 333 -5.83 -30.23 13.94
CA GLN A 333 -4.48 -29.99 13.36
C GLN A 333 -3.47 -31.12 13.60
N ILE A 334 -3.85 -32.16 14.34
CA ILE A 334 -3.03 -33.37 14.56
C ILE A 334 -3.41 -34.45 13.54
N ILE A 335 -4.69 -34.52 13.16
CA ILE A 335 -5.23 -35.44 12.16
C ILE A 335 -4.86 -34.94 10.76
N SER A 336 -4.06 -35.73 10.03
CA SER A 336 -3.73 -35.49 8.63
C SER A 336 -4.77 -36.13 7.69
N ASP A 337 -4.77 -35.74 6.41
CA ASP A 337 -5.60 -36.39 5.39
C ASP A 337 -5.33 -37.91 5.32
N GLU A 338 -4.11 -38.36 5.65
CA GLU A 338 -3.71 -39.78 5.71
C GLU A 338 -4.33 -40.51 6.91
N ASP A 339 -4.54 -39.82 8.03
CA ASP A 339 -5.19 -40.36 9.22
C ASP A 339 -6.71 -40.49 9.01
N ILE A 340 -7.34 -39.54 8.29
CA ILE A 340 -8.76 -39.63 7.90
C ILE A 340 -8.99 -40.83 6.96
N GLU A 341 -8.10 -41.04 5.98
CA GLU A 341 -8.15 -42.23 5.10
C GLU A 341 -7.90 -43.54 5.85
N PHE A 342 -7.16 -43.51 6.97
CA PHE A 342 -6.93 -44.66 7.84
C PHE A 342 -8.16 -44.97 8.71
N GLU A 343 -8.74 -43.96 9.36
CA GLU A 343 -9.99 -44.11 10.14
C GLU A 343 -11.15 -44.62 9.28
N GLN A 344 -11.31 -44.10 8.05
CA GLN A 344 -12.33 -44.58 7.12
C GLN A 344 -12.17 -46.06 6.78
N LYS A 345 -10.94 -46.53 6.51
CA LYS A 345 -10.68 -47.96 6.27
C LYS A 345 -10.89 -48.82 7.50
N LEU A 346 -10.55 -48.30 8.68
CA LEU A 346 -10.77 -49.02 9.93
C LEU A 346 -12.27 -49.17 10.21
N LEU A 347 -13.07 -48.13 9.92
CA LEU A 347 -14.54 -48.17 9.97
C LEU A 347 -15.11 -49.15 8.94
N GLU A 348 -14.68 -49.12 7.68
CA GLU A 348 -15.09 -50.10 6.66
C GLU A 348 -14.74 -51.54 7.08
N GLN A 349 -13.58 -51.76 7.71
CA GLN A 349 -13.19 -53.08 8.24
C GLN A 349 -14.08 -53.50 9.41
N TYR A 350 -14.37 -52.61 10.37
CA TYR A 350 -15.29 -52.91 11.47
C TYR A 350 -16.73 -53.12 10.97
N GLU A 351 -17.19 -52.40 9.94
CA GLU A 351 -18.49 -52.66 9.33
C GLU A 351 -18.53 -54.03 8.64
N LEU A 352 -17.44 -54.46 7.99
CA LEU A 352 -17.32 -55.80 7.41
C LEU A 352 -17.25 -56.90 8.49
N GLU A 353 -16.45 -56.74 9.54
CA GLU A 353 -16.38 -57.68 10.66
C GLU A 353 -17.74 -57.76 11.38
N ASN A 354 -18.42 -56.65 11.63
CA ASN A 354 -19.79 -56.64 12.18
C ASN A 354 -20.81 -57.26 11.22
N LEU A 355 -20.65 -57.11 9.90
CA LEU A 355 -21.51 -57.77 8.91
C LEU A 355 -21.29 -59.29 8.91
N GLU A 356 -20.03 -59.74 8.91
CA GLU A 356 -19.65 -61.16 9.00
C GLU A 356 -20.11 -61.78 10.33
N GLU A 357 -19.95 -61.09 11.47
CA GLU A 357 -20.53 -61.49 12.75
C GLU A 357 -22.06 -61.49 12.69
N SER A 358 -22.71 -60.50 12.07
CA SER A 358 -24.18 -60.50 11.93
C SER A 358 -24.69 -61.60 11.00
N GLU A 359 -23.91 -62.04 10.02
CA GLU A 359 -24.23 -63.17 9.15
C GLU A 359 -23.97 -64.50 9.85
N GLU A 360 -22.88 -64.65 10.62
CA GLU A 360 -22.69 -65.79 11.53
C GLU A 360 -23.80 -65.87 12.59
N ILE A 361 -24.20 -64.75 13.18
CA ILE A 361 -25.26 -64.66 14.17
C ILE A 361 -26.61 -64.99 13.51
N LYS A 362 -26.92 -64.49 12.31
CA LYS A 362 -28.12 -64.90 11.56
C LYS A 362 -28.09 -66.38 11.17
N LEU A 363 -26.93 -66.94 10.81
CA LEU A 363 -26.78 -68.35 10.50
C LEU A 363 -26.95 -69.24 11.74
N LYS A 364 -26.52 -68.78 12.93
CA LYS A 364 -26.74 -69.46 14.21
C LYS A 364 -28.18 -69.28 14.73
N GLN A 365 -28.78 -68.10 14.57
CA GLN A 365 -30.17 -67.79 14.93
C GLN A 365 -31.21 -68.42 13.98
N LEU A 366 -30.79 -68.94 12.83
CA LEU A 366 -31.66 -69.77 11.98
C LEU A 366 -31.90 -71.18 12.56
N GLU A 367 -31.24 -71.56 13.66
CA GLU A 367 -31.52 -72.81 14.39
C GLU A 367 -32.25 -72.64 15.74
N GLU A 368 -32.43 -71.41 16.27
CA GLU A 368 -33.26 -71.14 17.47
C GLU A 368 -34.11 -69.86 17.31
N GLU A 369 -35.43 -69.99 17.40
CA GLU A 369 -36.38 -68.87 17.36
C GLU A 369 -36.23 -67.95 18.58
N VAL A 370 -35.82 -66.69 18.39
CA VAL A 370 -35.90 -65.64 19.42
C VAL A 370 -36.43 -64.35 18.79
N GLU A 371 -37.47 -63.78 19.42
CA GLU A 371 -38.08 -62.52 19.01
C GLU A 371 -37.14 -61.32 19.29
N VAL A 372 -37.11 -60.36 18.37
CA VAL A 372 -36.36 -59.10 18.56
C VAL A 372 -37.14 -58.19 19.49
N GLN A 373 -36.69 -58.06 20.75
CA GLN A 373 -37.26 -57.12 21.71
C GLN A 373 -36.68 -55.70 21.52
N ASP A 374 -37.54 -54.69 21.64
CA ASP A 374 -37.16 -53.28 21.53
C ASP A 374 -36.29 -52.83 22.71
N ALA A 375 -35.29 -51.97 22.44
CA ALA A 375 -34.31 -51.51 23.42
C ALA A 375 -34.90 -50.89 24.72
N SER A 376 -36.16 -50.46 24.68
CA SER A 376 -36.85 -49.89 25.85
C SER A 376 -37.21 -50.89 26.96
N GLU A 377 -37.10 -52.21 26.72
CA GLU A 377 -37.29 -53.22 27.78
C GLU A 377 -35.99 -53.47 28.55
N PHE A 378 -34.84 -53.46 27.86
CA PHE A 378 -33.53 -53.67 28.48
C PHE A 378 -33.12 -52.54 29.44
N GLU A 379 -33.42 -51.29 29.11
CA GLU A 379 -33.22 -50.16 30.04
C GLU A 379 -34.06 -50.30 31.32
N LYS A 380 -35.30 -50.81 31.22
CA LYS A 380 -36.16 -51.05 32.39
C LYS A 380 -35.62 -52.18 33.25
N GLU A 381 -35.12 -53.25 32.63
CA GLU A 381 -34.53 -54.39 33.34
C GLU A 381 -33.21 -54.01 34.05
N LEU A 382 -32.40 -53.11 33.46
CA LEU A 382 -31.23 -52.52 34.12
C LEU A 382 -31.63 -51.63 35.30
N ASN A 383 -32.60 -50.73 35.12
CA ASN A 383 -33.03 -49.82 36.18
C ASN A 383 -33.75 -50.55 37.34
N GLU A 384 -34.49 -51.64 37.09
CA GLU A 384 -35.02 -52.51 38.17
C GLU A 384 -33.92 -53.23 38.95
N LYS A 385 -32.81 -53.57 38.29
CA LYS A 385 -31.74 -54.40 38.86
C LYS A 385 -30.65 -53.61 39.59
N TYR A 386 -30.39 -52.38 39.16
CA TYR A 386 -29.32 -51.53 39.71
C TYR A 386 -29.80 -50.16 40.21
N GLY A 387 -31.05 -49.78 39.94
CA GLY A 387 -31.58 -48.44 40.22
C GLY A 387 -31.34 -47.46 39.07
N GLU A 388 -32.06 -46.33 39.07
CA GLU A 388 -31.75 -45.20 38.20
C GLU A 388 -30.51 -44.45 38.75
N PRO A 389 -29.49 -44.16 37.92
CA PRO A 389 -28.27 -43.49 38.39
C PRO A 389 -28.55 -42.12 39.00
N THR A 390 -27.93 -41.83 40.14
CA THR A 390 -28.05 -40.52 40.78
C THR A 390 -27.00 -39.52 40.25
N GLU A 391 -27.29 -38.22 40.32
CA GLU A 391 -26.38 -37.16 39.84
C GLU A 391 -25.02 -37.18 40.56
N GLU A 392 -24.96 -37.68 41.80
CA GLU A 392 -23.71 -37.84 42.56
C GLU A 392 -22.86 -39.03 42.08
N GLU A 393 -23.46 -40.08 41.51
CA GLU A 393 -22.74 -41.24 40.93
C GLU A 393 -22.23 -40.97 39.51
N LEU A 394 -22.85 -40.02 38.80
CA LEU A 394 -22.39 -39.51 37.50
C LEU A 394 -21.27 -38.46 37.64
N LYS A 395 -20.98 -38.00 38.86
CA LYS A 395 -19.97 -36.98 39.14
C LYS A 395 -18.57 -37.61 39.17
N PHE A 396 -17.66 -37.15 38.32
CA PHE A 396 -16.30 -37.69 38.25
C PHE A 396 -15.44 -37.25 39.45
N GLU A 397 -14.65 -38.17 40.02
CA GLU A 397 -13.83 -37.97 41.24
C GLU A 397 -12.85 -36.77 41.21
N PHE A 398 -12.60 -36.18 40.02
CA PHE A 398 -11.67 -35.07 39.83
C PHE A 398 -12.31 -33.67 39.92
N GLU A 399 -13.64 -33.55 39.91
CA GLU A 399 -14.33 -32.24 39.91
C GLU A 399 -14.13 -31.43 41.20
N ASP A 400 -13.81 -32.09 42.31
CA ASP A 400 -13.58 -31.44 43.61
C ASP A 400 -12.09 -31.22 43.93
N SER A 401 -11.21 -31.22 42.91
CA SER A 401 -9.75 -31.04 43.08
C SER A 401 -9.28 -29.60 42.80
N ASP A 402 -8.65 -28.95 43.79
CA ASP A 402 -8.12 -27.57 43.72
C ASP A 402 -7.06 -27.32 42.61
N GLU A 403 -6.61 -28.37 41.89
CA GLU A 403 -5.68 -28.24 40.75
C GLU A 403 -6.40 -28.10 39.38
N PHE A 404 -7.72 -28.31 39.31
CA PHE A 404 -8.50 -28.20 38.06
C PHE A 404 -9.68 -27.23 38.19
N GLU A 405 -9.46 -25.99 37.73
CA GLU A 405 -10.49 -24.96 37.67
C GLU A 405 -11.45 -25.24 36.49
N VAL A 406 -12.59 -25.90 36.78
CA VAL A 406 -13.65 -26.16 35.78
C VAL A 406 -14.39 -24.86 35.46
N LEU A 407 -14.04 -24.23 34.34
CA LEU A 407 -14.77 -23.08 33.81
C LEU A 407 -16.15 -23.55 33.28
N PRO A 408 -17.28 -23.04 33.82
CA PRO A 408 -18.60 -23.44 33.37
C PRO A 408 -18.84 -23.01 31.91
N VAL A 409 -19.42 -23.90 31.11
CA VAL A 409 -19.68 -23.70 29.67
C VAL A 409 -20.95 -22.85 29.42
N ASP A 410 -21.44 -22.15 30.45
CA ASP A 410 -22.55 -21.20 30.42
C ASP A 410 -22.16 -19.86 29.76
N HIS A 411 -21.64 -19.96 28.53
CA HIS A 411 -21.61 -18.86 27.58
C HIS A 411 -22.78 -18.99 26.59
N GLU A 412 -24.00 -18.85 27.13
CA GLU A 412 -25.01 -18.11 26.37
C GLU A 412 -24.39 -16.75 25.95
N PRO A 413 -24.58 -16.29 24.71
CA PRO A 413 -23.99 -15.03 24.26
C PRO A 413 -24.60 -13.89 25.08
N ALA A 414 -23.79 -13.31 25.97
CA ALA A 414 -24.24 -12.36 26.98
C ALA A 414 -24.78 -11.04 26.38
N ILE A 415 -26.07 -11.05 26.01
CA ILE A 415 -26.88 -9.85 25.75
C ILE A 415 -27.47 -9.37 27.09
N SER A 416 -26.59 -9.10 28.05
CA SER A 416 -26.93 -8.32 29.25
C SER A 416 -25.70 -7.55 29.74
N GLY A 417 -25.93 -6.39 30.34
CA GLY A 417 -24.91 -5.34 30.45
C GLY A 417 -23.96 -5.45 31.65
N THR A 418 -23.11 -4.42 31.78
CA THR A 418 -22.29 -4.11 32.96
C THR A 418 -21.06 -4.98 33.28
N GLY A 419 -20.54 -5.73 32.30
CA GLY A 419 -19.13 -6.14 32.28
C GLY A 419 -18.23 -5.08 31.65
N SER A 420 -17.32 -4.48 32.43
CA SER A 420 -16.29 -3.52 31.98
C SER A 420 -15.08 -4.18 31.32
N GLU A 421 -14.96 -5.50 31.43
CA GLU A 421 -13.80 -6.25 30.95
C GLU A 421 -14.02 -6.83 29.56
N LEU A 422 -12.93 -6.86 28.80
CA LEU A 422 -12.83 -7.44 27.46
C LEU A 422 -12.60 -8.94 27.61
N GLY A 423 -13.40 -9.77 26.92
CA GLY A 423 -13.26 -11.23 26.99
C GLY A 423 -11.87 -11.70 26.57
N SER A 424 -11.42 -12.83 27.11
CA SER A 424 -10.07 -13.40 26.93
C SER A 424 -9.69 -13.67 25.46
N GLU A 425 -10.67 -13.84 24.57
CA GLU A 425 -10.47 -14.01 23.12
C GLU A 425 -10.41 -12.69 22.32
N SER A 426 -10.76 -11.56 22.93
CA SER A 426 -10.89 -10.28 22.22
C SER A 426 -9.54 -9.71 21.78
N VAL A 427 -9.54 -8.90 20.72
CA VAL A 427 -8.32 -8.33 20.12
C VAL A 427 -8.38 -6.80 20.17
N ASP A 428 -7.43 -6.18 20.87
CA ASP A 428 -7.38 -4.72 21.05
C ASP A 428 -6.95 -3.96 19.79
N TYR A 429 -6.27 -4.61 18.85
CA TYR A 429 -5.77 -3.99 17.61
C TYR A 429 -6.66 -4.36 16.41
N HIS A 430 -7.46 -3.41 15.93
CA HIS A 430 -8.28 -3.54 14.72
C HIS A 430 -7.87 -2.56 13.59
N ILE A 431 -7.90 -3.02 12.33
CA ILE A 431 -7.55 -2.24 11.12
C ILE A 431 -8.70 -2.24 10.11
N SER A 432 -9.03 -1.08 9.54
CA SER A 432 -9.90 -0.93 8.37
C SER A 432 -9.16 -0.31 7.17
N ILE A 433 -9.67 -0.53 5.95
CA ILE A 433 -9.17 0.06 4.71
C ILE A 433 -10.16 1.12 4.23
N LEU A 434 -9.78 2.38 4.35
CA LEU A 434 -10.56 3.52 3.87
C LEU A 434 -10.52 3.60 2.34
N ALA A 435 -9.34 3.51 1.73
CA ALA A 435 -9.14 3.65 0.28
C ALA A 435 -8.01 2.76 -0.25
N PRO A 436 -7.94 2.48 -1.57
CA PRO A 436 -8.93 2.77 -2.61
C PRO A 436 -10.05 1.72 -2.67
N CYS A 437 -9.90 0.56 -2.03
CA CYS A 437 -10.88 -0.52 -2.09
C CYS A 437 -12.17 -0.17 -1.33
N PRO A 438 -13.36 -0.44 -1.89
CA PRO A 438 -14.65 -0.30 -1.19
C PRO A 438 -15.05 -1.54 -0.37
N HIS A 439 -14.12 -2.47 -0.12
CA HIS A 439 -14.39 -3.75 0.55
C HIS A 439 -13.14 -4.26 1.30
N HIS A 440 -13.34 -5.14 2.28
CA HIS A 440 -12.27 -5.90 2.95
C HIS A 440 -12.04 -7.30 2.37
N ARG A 441 -12.87 -7.79 1.45
CA ARG A 441 -12.67 -9.09 0.74
C ARG A 441 -11.34 -9.18 -0.06
N LYS A 442 -10.96 -10.37 -0.50
CA LYS A 442 -9.76 -10.62 -1.33
C LYS A 442 -9.76 -9.70 -2.56
N CYS A 443 -8.61 -9.12 -2.93
CA CYS A 443 -8.55 -8.20 -4.07
C CYS A 443 -8.71 -9.00 -5.39
N PRO A 444 -9.71 -8.71 -6.25
CA PRO A 444 -9.96 -9.51 -7.45
C PRO A 444 -8.91 -9.32 -8.56
N LEU A 445 -8.09 -8.27 -8.45
CA LEU A 445 -6.98 -7.96 -9.37
C LEU A 445 -5.62 -8.50 -8.89
N GLN A 446 -5.51 -8.93 -7.63
CA GLN A 446 -4.25 -9.40 -7.04
C GLN A 446 -3.92 -10.81 -7.52
N ILE A 447 -2.73 -10.99 -8.09
CA ILE A 447 -2.23 -12.28 -8.58
C ILE A 447 -1.35 -12.93 -7.51
N GLY A 448 -0.54 -12.14 -6.81
CA GLY A 448 0.27 -12.55 -5.65
C GLY A 448 1.77 -12.51 -5.88
N ASP A 449 2.26 -12.37 -7.11
CA ASP A 449 3.69 -12.07 -7.42
C ASP A 449 3.78 -11.13 -8.63
N PRO A 450 4.64 -10.09 -8.59
CA PRO A 450 4.90 -9.23 -9.75
C PRO A 450 5.45 -9.98 -10.98
N LYS A 451 6.10 -11.13 -10.76
CA LYS A 451 6.76 -11.95 -11.80
C LYS A 451 5.81 -12.35 -12.95
N TYR A 452 4.52 -12.50 -12.68
CA TYR A 452 3.53 -12.93 -13.68
C TYR A 452 3.26 -11.87 -14.75
N TYR A 453 3.35 -10.58 -14.40
CA TYR A 453 3.13 -9.47 -15.34
C TYR A 453 4.23 -9.35 -16.41
N LYS A 454 5.38 -10.00 -16.20
CA LYS A 454 6.51 -10.04 -17.14
C LYS A 454 6.35 -11.12 -18.22
N ILE A 455 5.36 -12.01 -18.13
CA ILE A 455 5.08 -13.09 -19.09
C ILE A 455 4.45 -12.47 -20.38
N PRO A 456 5.16 -12.43 -21.53
CA PRO A 456 4.72 -11.62 -22.68
C PRO A 456 3.35 -12.03 -23.24
N ASN A 457 3.08 -13.34 -23.32
CA ASN A 457 1.84 -13.86 -23.91
C ASN A 457 0.60 -13.63 -23.04
N HIS A 458 0.75 -13.37 -21.74
CA HIS A 458 -0.37 -13.24 -20.79
C HIS A 458 -0.57 -11.82 -20.26
N LYS A 459 0.39 -10.91 -20.44
CA LYS A 459 0.35 -9.52 -19.94
C LYS A 459 -0.97 -8.78 -20.21
N HIS A 460 -1.55 -8.94 -21.40
CA HIS A 460 -2.81 -8.28 -21.80
C HIS A 460 -4.07 -8.76 -21.02
N ARG A 461 -3.98 -9.87 -20.29
CA ARG A 461 -5.08 -10.41 -19.46
C ARG A 461 -4.96 -9.98 -18.00
N LEU A 462 -3.80 -9.46 -17.59
CA LEU A 462 -3.45 -9.14 -16.23
C LEU A 462 -3.55 -7.63 -16.00
N ASN A 463 -4.72 -7.19 -15.51
CA ASN A 463 -4.90 -5.81 -15.08
C ASN A 463 -4.39 -5.64 -13.64
N PHE A 464 -4.04 -4.40 -13.28
CA PHE A 464 -3.70 -3.98 -11.92
C PHE A 464 -4.46 -2.70 -11.60
N CYS A 465 -4.58 -2.35 -10.31
CA CYS A 465 -5.22 -1.12 -9.88
C CYS A 465 -4.18 0.00 -9.79
N SER A 466 -4.31 1.02 -10.65
CA SER A 466 -3.51 2.24 -10.63
C SER A 466 -4.42 3.46 -10.83
N PHE A 467 -3.97 4.61 -10.37
CA PHE A 467 -4.64 5.91 -10.47
C PHE A 467 -3.66 6.90 -11.08
N ASN A 468 -4.14 8.05 -11.59
CA ASN A 468 -3.28 9.03 -12.23
C ASN A 468 -3.67 10.46 -11.85
N LYS A 469 -2.68 11.35 -11.80
CA LYS A 469 -2.83 12.79 -11.55
C LYS A 469 -2.09 13.56 -12.62
N VAL A 470 -2.70 14.66 -13.08
CA VAL A 470 -2.08 15.61 -14.00
C VAL A 470 -1.39 16.70 -13.19
N VAL A 471 -0.14 16.98 -13.54
CA VAL A 471 0.77 17.89 -12.82
C VAL A 471 1.36 18.88 -13.81
N GLN A 472 1.50 20.14 -13.44
CA GLN A 472 2.20 21.14 -14.24
C GLN A 472 3.71 21.03 -14.01
N ARG A 473 4.49 21.03 -15.09
CA ARG A 473 5.95 20.99 -15.02
C ARG A 473 6.50 22.37 -14.65
N PRO A 474 7.23 22.52 -13.53
CA PRO A 474 7.96 23.75 -13.24
C PRO A 474 9.14 23.92 -14.21
N ARG A 475 9.72 25.12 -14.21
CA ARG A 475 10.82 25.51 -15.12
C ARG A 475 11.97 24.51 -15.14
N TYR A 476 12.45 24.08 -13.97
CA TYR A 476 13.57 23.14 -13.87
C TYR A 476 13.25 21.77 -14.50
N THR A 477 12.02 21.24 -14.34
CA THR A 477 11.63 19.97 -14.97
C THR A 477 11.53 20.11 -16.48
N MET A 478 11.03 21.25 -16.98
CA MET A 478 11.03 21.54 -18.41
C MET A 478 12.46 21.62 -18.97
N GLU A 479 13.38 22.30 -18.28
CA GLU A 479 14.79 22.44 -18.70
C GLU A 479 15.62 21.16 -18.59
N LEU A 480 15.32 20.31 -17.60
CA LEU A 480 15.87 18.96 -17.49
C LEU A 480 15.43 18.11 -18.70
N LYS A 481 14.13 18.06 -18.99
CA LYS A 481 13.55 17.19 -20.04
C LYS A 481 13.73 17.73 -21.48
N LYS A 482 14.32 18.92 -21.67
CA LYS A 482 14.75 19.43 -22.98
C LYS A 482 15.92 18.60 -23.54
N GLY A 483 15.76 18.09 -24.76
CA GLY A 483 16.84 17.50 -25.57
C GLY A 483 16.79 15.97 -25.72
N ARG A 484 17.45 15.48 -26.78
CA ARG A 484 17.35 14.09 -27.30
C ARG A 484 17.73 12.98 -26.30
N ARG A 485 18.55 13.28 -25.27
CA ARG A 485 18.97 12.31 -24.24
C ARG A 485 17.90 11.99 -23.20
N LEU A 486 16.99 12.93 -22.92
CA LEU A 486 15.89 12.77 -21.95
C LEU A 486 14.50 12.77 -22.60
N ALA A 487 14.41 13.16 -23.88
CA ALA A 487 13.29 12.84 -24.76
C ALA A 487 13.30 11.36 -25.21
N THR A 488 13.45 10.43 -24.25
CA THR A 488 13.34 8.99 -24.48
C THR A 488 11.89 8.58 -24.76
N THR A 489 11.69 7.56 -25.57
CA THR A 489 10.36 7.14 -26.02
C THR A 489 9.63 6.32 -24.92
N TRP A 490 8.36 6.63 -24.67
CA TRP A 490 7.48 6.31 -23.50
C TRP A 490 7.00 4.84 -23.37
N ASP A 491 6.56 4.26 -22.25
CA ASP A 491 6.20 2.81 -22.16
C ASP A 491 4.73 2.64 -22.49
N LYS A 492 4.47 1.78 -23.47
CA LYS A 492 3.15 1.52 -24.07
C LYS A 492 2.31 0.51 -23.28
N THR A 493 2.74 0.17 -22.08
CA THR A 493 2.02 -0.70 -21.14
C THR A 493 1.92 -0.16 -19.72
N SER A 494 2.70 0.87 -19.36
CA SER A 494 2.50 1.69 -18.17
C SER A 494 1.83 3.00 -18.58
N GLU A 495 0.74 3.40 -17.93
CA GLU A 495 0.11 4.72 -18.19
C GLU A 495 0.96 5.91 -17.69
N ASP A 496 2.08 5.60 -17.03
CA ASP A 496 3.19 6.47 -16.63
C ASP A 496 4.19 6.83 -17.73
N GLY A 497 4.30 5.99 -18.77
CA GLY A 497 5.02 6.33 -20.00
C GLY A 497 6.56 6.46 -19.98
N PHE A 498 7.33 5.37 -19.78
CA PHE A 498 8.79 5.30 -20.13
C PHE A 498 9.32 3.98 -20.82
N GLY A 499 9.44 3.87 -22.18
CA GLY A 499 9.89 2.72 -23.03
C GLY A 499 9.03 2.20 -24.27
N LEU A 500 9.08 2.79 -25.50
CA LEU A 500 8.06 2.58 -26.60
C LEU A 500 8.59 1.77 -27.84
N ASP A 501 7.96 0.65 -28.25
CA ASP A 501 8.09 0.01 -29.61
C ASP A 501 6.86 -0.04 -30.60
N ARG A 502 5.60 -0.29 -30.17
CA ARG A 502 4.33 -0.18 -30.98
C ARG A 502 3.27 0.87 -30.53
N LEU A 503 3.34 2.14 -30.96
CA LEU A 503 2.25 3.15 -30.76
C LEU A 503 2.09 4.02 -32.01
N SER A 504 0.92 4.66 -32.15
CA SER A 504 0.66 5.55 -33.29
C SER A 504 1.45 6.86 -33.20
N LYS A 505 1.79 7.44 -34.36
CA LYS A 505 2.44 8.76 -34.47
C LYS A 505 1.62 9.86 -33.78
N LYS A 506 0.29 9.76 -33.80
CA LYS A 506 -0.63 10.72 -33.18
C LYS A 506 -0.57 10.72 -31.64
N THR A 507 -0.36 9.54 -31.03
CA THR A 507 -0.19 9.40 -29.57
C THR A 507 1.19 9.84 -29.07
N LEU A 508 2.23 9.73 -29.92
CA LEU A 508 3.54 10.34 -29.65
C LEU A 508 3.44 11.87 -29.62
N GLN A 509 2.80 12.45 -30.64
CA GLN A 509 2.61 13.90 -30.79
C GLN A 509 1.75 14.56 -29.70
N SER A 510 1.02 13.77 -28.88
CA SER A 510 0.31 14.27 -27.68
C SER A 510 1.12 14.15 -26.38
N LEU A 511 2.20 13.35 -26.36
CA LEU A 511 3.10 13.18 -25.21
C LEU A 511 4.36 14.04 -25.34
N GLU A 512 4.81 14.22 -26.58
CA GLU A 512 5.80 15.22 -26.99
C GLU A 512 5.17 16.63 -26.84
N GLY A 513 5.28 17.21 -25.65
CA GLY A 513 4.82 18.57 -25.37
C GLY A 513 5.38 19.55 -26.41
N SER A 514 4.54 20.45 -26.93
CA SER A 514 4.76 21.18 -28.19
C SER A 514 5.95 22.15 -28.22
N GLY A 515 6.69 22.31 -27.12
CA GLY A 515 7.88 23.16 -27.02
C GLY A 515 7.64 24.67 -27.14
N ARG A 516 6.40 25.10 -27.39
CA ARG A 516 6.01 26.51 -27.50
C ARG A 516 5.62 27.09 -26.13
N PRO A 517 5.77 28.42 -25.92
CA PRO A 517 5.03 29.13 -24.89
C PRO A 517 3.52 28.83 -25.02
N GLY A 518 2.84 28.55 -23.91
CA GLY A 518 1.44 28.07 -23.91
C GLY A 518 1.23 26.63 -24.41
N GLY A 519 2.31 25.85 -24.58
CA GLY A 519 2.25 24.43 -24.94
C GLY A 519 1.75 23.52 -23.81
N VAL A 520 1.65 22.22 -24.11
CA VAL A 520 1.30 21.19 -23.11
C VAL A 520 2.47 21.01 -22.13
N ASN A 521 2.49 21.87 -21.10
CA ASN A 521 3.47 21.88 -20.02
C ASN A 521 3.07 20.94 -18.86
N THR A 522 2.17 20.00 -19.10
CA THR A 522 1.69 19.05 -18.09
C THR A 522 2.33 17.67 -18.24
N GLU A 523 2.29 16.92 -17.15
CA GLU A 523 2.72 15.53 -17.04
C GLU A 523 1.61 14.71 -16.38
N ASN A 524 1.48 13.44 -16.75
CA ASN A 524 0.56 12.51 -16.09
C ASN A 524 1.39 11.50 -15.29
N GLY A 525 1.34 11.57 -13.96
CA GLY A 525 1.95 10.60 -13.08
C GLY A 525 0.89 9.64 -12.53
N SER A 526 1.23 8.36 -12.46
CA SER A 526 0.37 7.27 -11.98
C SER A 526 0.98 6.57 -10.77
N TYR A 527 0.09 6.14 -9.89
CA TYR A 527 0.42 5.64 -8.56
C TYR A 527 -0.58 4.56 -8.16
N SER A 528 -0.16 3.72 -7.24
CA SER A 528 -0.97 2.73 -6.54
C SER A 528 -0.85 3.06 -5.06
N TYR A 529 -1.96 3.13 -4.32
CA TYR A 529 -1.91 3.57 -2.93
C TYR A 529 -2.88 2.77 -2.05
N LEU A 530 -2.73 2.92 -0.74
CA LEU A 530 -3.61 2.38 0.29
C LEU A 530 -3.77 3.43 1.39
N ILE A 531 -4.98 3.60 1.89
CA ILE A 531 -5.26 4.33 3.12
C ILE A 531 -5.88 3.32 4.09
N ALA A 532 -5.17 3.02 5.17
CA ALA A 532 -5.65 2.21 6.27
C ALA A 532 -5.87 3.09 7.52
N GLN A 533 -6.79 2.69 8.37
CA GLN A 533 -7.09 3.32 9.65
C GLN A 533 -7.02 2.25 10.74
N ARG A 534 -6.39 2.58 11.88
CA ARG A 534 -6.50 1.78 13.10
C ARG A 534 -7.74 2.23 13.86
N SER A 535 -8.60 1.30 14.26
CA SER A 535 -9.74 1.61 15.14
C SER A 535 -9.27 2.10 16.51
N LEU A 536 -10.17 2.72 17.28
CA LEU A 536 -9.91 2.97 18.69
C LEU A 536 -9.88 1.64 19.46
N ASN A 537 -9.15 1.62 20.58
CA ASN A 537 -9.00 0.44 21.44
C ASN A 537 -10.12 0.34 22.51
N ASP A 538 -11.13 1.22 22.47
CA ASP A 538 -12.17 1.33 23.50
C ASP A 538 -13.12 0.13 23.47
N VAL A 539 -13.59 -0.28 24.65
CA VAL A 539 -14.50 -1.43 24.82
C VAL A 539 -15.77 -1.27 23.97
N GLU A 540 -16.32 -0.06 23.90
CA GLU A 540 -17.50 0.27 23.06
C GLU A 540 -17.21 0.06 21.57
N THR A 541 -16.02 0.48 21.11
CA THR A 541 -15.60 0.32 19.71
C THR A 541 -15.42 -1.16 19.36
N ILE A 542 -14.85 -1.95 20.27
CA ILE A 542 -14.64 -3.40 20.05
C ILE A 542 -15.99 -4.15 20.06
N LYS A 543 -16.87 -3.89 21.04
CA LYS A 543 -18.23 -4.46 21.09
C LYS A 543 -19.03 -4.12 19.84
N LYS A 544 -18.87 -2.90 19.29
CA LYS A 544 -19.49 -2.51 18.01
C LYS A 544 -18.92 -3.30 16.81
N ILE A 545 -17.62 -3.52 16.75
CA ILE A 545 -16.99 -4.33 15.68
C ILE A 545 -17.50 -5.78 15.73
N GLU A 546 -17.72 -6.31 16.93
CA GLU A 546 -18.26 -7.65 17.16
C GLU A 546 -19.76 -7.73 16.78
N SER A 547 -20.57 -6.72 17.12
CA SER A 547 -21.96 -6.65 16.65
C SER A 547 -22.07 -6.49 15.13
N ASP A 548 -21.22 -5.65 14.51
CA ASP A 548 -21.20 -5.49 13.05
C ASP A 548 -20.80 -6.81 12.36
N ARG A 549 -19.99 -7.64 13.03
CA ARG A 549 -19.54 -8.96 12.54
C ARG A 549 -20.62 -10.04 12.68
N SER A 550 -21.38 -10.07 13.77
CA SER A 550 -22.46 -11.04 13.97
C SER A 550 -23.69 -10.73 13.11
N TYR A 551 -24.05 -9.45 12.95
CA TYR A 551 -25.19 -9.01 12.11
C TYR A 551 -24.82 -8.73 10.64
N ASN A 552 -23.85 -9.45 10.07
CA ASN A 552 -23.29 -9.18 8.75
C ASN A 552 -24.18 -9.64 7.57
N ASN A 553 -25.33 -8.97 7.39
CA ASN A 553 -26.24 -9.20 6.27
C ASN A 553 -25.95 -8.28 5.09
N TYR A 554 -25.74 -8.87 3.90
CA TYR A 554 -25.41 -8.15 2.66
C TYR A 554 -26.45 -7.08 2.28
N ASP A 555 -27.74 -7.36 2.49
CA ASP A 555 -28.84 -6.48 2.08
C ASP A 555 -29.08 -5.28 3.00
N VAL A 556 -28.50 -5.28 4.21
CA VAL A 556 -28.64 -4.21 5.22
C VAL A 556 -27.60 -3.10 5.03
N GLN A 557 -26.60 -3.29 4.14
CA GLN A 557 -25.54 -2.31 3.93
C GLN A 557 -26.09 -0.97 3.42
N ASN A 558 -25.83 0.10 4.17
CA ASN A 558 -26.32 1.43 3.87
C ASN A 558 -25.71 1.94 2.55
N LYS A 559 -26.52 1.95 1.48
CA LYS A 559 -26.12 2.37 0.13
C LYS A 559 -25.66 3.84 0.06
N LEU A 560 -25.96 4.63 1.08
CA LEU A 560 -25.55 6.04 1.21
C LEU A 560 -24.12 6.19 1.76
N ASP A 561 -23.52 5.16 2.37
CA ASP A 561 -22.14 5.27 2.88
C ASP A 561 -21.11 5.30 1.73
N VAL A 562 -20.46 6.45 1.60
CA VAL A 562 -19.36 6.76 0.66
C VAL A 562 -18.26 5.70 0.69
N ASN A 563 -18.01 5.07 1.84
CA ASN A 563 -16.95 4.08 1.99
C ASN A 563 -17.22 2.77 1.24
N ASN A 564 -18.49 2.47 0.95
CA ASN A 564 -18.93 1.27 0.24
C ASN A 564 -19.22 1.53 -1.25
N TRP A 565 -19.14 2.78 -1.73
CA TRP A 565 -19.36 3.11 -3.14
C TRP A 565 -18.28 2.52 -4.06
N ALA A 566 -18.71 1.97 -5.19
CA ALA A 566 -17.81 1.27 -6.11
C ALA A 566 -16.82 2.23 -6.77
N ARG A 567 -15.52 1.88 -6.75
CA ARG A 567 -14.46 2.71 -7.33
C ARG A 567 -14.22 2.41 -8.79
N ILE A 568 -14.17 3.44 -9.63
CA ILE A 568 -13.90 3.34 -11.07
C ILE A 568 -12.40 3.11 -11.30
N ILE A 569 -12.06 1.95 -11.89
CA ILE A 569 -10.67 1.52 -12.15
C ILE A 569 -10.20 1.92 -13.57
N GLN A 570 -11.12 2.09 -14.52
CA GLN A 570 -10.79 2.38 -15.92
C GLN A 570 -11.58 3.58 -16.42
N LYS A 571 -10.98 4.37 -17.32
CA LYS A 571 -11.66 5.51 -17.95
C LYS A 571 -12.97 5.05 -18.61
N PRO A 572 -14.08 5.79 -18.45
CA PRO A 572 -15.39 5.36 -18.93
C PRO A 572 -15.43 5.24 -20.46
N ALA A 573 -15.85 4.08 -20.97
CA ALA A 573 -16.01 3.88 -22.41
C ALA A 573 -17.39 4.40 -22.85
N LYS A 574 -17.38 5.47 -23.66
CA LYS A 574 -18.55 6.24 -24.08
C LYS A 574 -19.05 5.71 -25.43
N ILE A 575 -20.17 4.98 -25.41
CA ILE A 575 -20.84 4.40 -26.58
C ILE A 575 -22.10 5.24 -26.88
N LYS A 576 -22.63 5.16 -28.11
CA LYS A 576 -23.84 5.92 -28.51
C LYS A 576 -25.01 5.64 -27.56
N LYS A 577 -25.40 6.65 -26.76
CA LYS A 577 -26.44 6.60 -25.70
C LYS A 577 -26.16 5.63 -24.52
N ASN A 578 -24.93 5.12 -24.36
CA ASN A 578 -24.57 4.20 -23.26
C ASN A 578 -23.14 4.46 -22.74
N VAL A 579 -22.95 4.49 -21.43
CA VAL A 579 -21.62 4.51 -20.81
C VAL A 579 -21.33 3.17 -20.16
N LYS A 580 -20.12 2.65 -20.41
CA LYS A 580 -19.59 1.46 -19.75
C LYS A 580 -18.55 1.88 -18.70
N LEU A 581 -18.84 1.63 -17.42
CA LEU A 581 -17.90 1.77 -16.31
C LEU A 581 -17.29 0.41 -15.96
N THR A 582 -15.99 0.35 -15.67
CA THR A 582 -15.36 -0.82 -15.02
C THR A 582 -15.02 -0.41 -13.58
N VAL A 583 -15.64 -1.08 -12.60
CA VAL A 583 -15.55 -0.71 -11.18
C VAL A 583 -15.11 -1.87 -10.30
N CYS A 584 -14.50 -1.55 -9.16
CA CYS A 584 -14.37 -2.46 -8.02
C CYS A 584 -15.61 -2.28 -7.14
N SER A 585 -16.38 -3.33 -6.87
CA SER A 585 -17.59 -3.25 -6.05
C SER A 585 -17.36 -3.65 -4.59
N ALA A 586 -18.27 -3.22 -3.69
CA ALA A 586 -18.28 -3.65 -2.28
C ALA A 586 -18.36 -5.18 -2.10
N ALA A 587 -18.91 -5.90 -3.09
CA ALA A 587 -18.96 -7.36 -3.10
C ALA A 587 -17.58 -8.04 -3.26
N GLY A 588 -16.51 -7.28 -3.57
CA GLY A 588 -15.16 -7.80 -3.79
C GLY A 588 -14.87 -8.24 -5.22
N ASN A 589 -15.72 -7.87 -6.18
CA ASN A 589 -15.62 -8.27 -7.59
C ASN A 589 -15.28 -7.08 -8.51
N ILE A 590 -14.74 -7.39 -9.69
CA ILE A 590 -14.68 -6.40 -10.78
C ILE A 590 -15.98 -6.49 -11.57
N GLU A 591 -16.76 -5.42 -11.51
CA GLU A 591 -18.02 -5.31 -12.24
C GLU A 591 -17.89 -4.36 -13.42
N VAL A 592 -18.60 -4.68 -14.49
CA VAL A 592 -18.79 -3.81 -15.65
C VAL A 592 -20.24 -3.34 -15.65
N TRP A 593 -20.44 -2.05 -15.45
CA TRP A 593 -21.76 -1.42 -15.36
C TRP A 593 -22.12 -0.74 -16.67
N GLN A 594 -23.35 -0.94 -17.13
CA GLN A 594 -23.93 -0.19 -18.25
C GLN A 594 -24.89 0.87 -17.75
N ILE A 595 -24.66 2.11 -18.16
CA ILE A 595 -25.45 3.29 -17.83
C ILE A 595 -25.95 3.90 -19.14
N PRO A 596 -27.05 3.35 -19.70
CA PRO A 596 -27.71 3.96 -20.85
C PRO A 596 -28.50 5.21 -20.44
N LYS A 597 -28.76 6.10 -21.40
CA LYS A 597 -29.59 7.30 -21.22
C LYS A 597 -31.04 7.00 -20.75
N SER A 598 -31.45 5.74 -20.75
CA SER A 598 -32.73 5.26 -20.22
C SER A 598 -32.72 4.91 -18.72
N VAL A 599 -31.57 4.92 -18.04
CA VAL A 599 -31.53 4.94 -16.56
C VAL A 599 -32.01 6.30 -16.08
N GLY A 600 -31.42 7.36 -16.64
CA GLY A 600 -31.87 8.73 -16.49
C GLY A 600 -30.93 9.70 -17.19
N LYS A 601 -31.33 10.98 -17.25
CA LYS A 601 -30.56 12.01 -17.95
C LYS A 601 -29.31 12.43 -17.16
N GLN A 602 -29.41 12.48 -15.83
CA GLN A 602 -28.36 12.96 -14.93
C GLN A 602 -27.27 11.91 -14.77
N GLU A 603 -27.63 10.66 -14.48
CA GLU A 603 -26.76 9.50 -14.36
C GLU A 603 -25.96 9.28 -15.65
N TYR A 604 -26.60 9.44 -16.82
CA TYR A 604 -25.92 9.36 -18.11
C TYR A 604 -25.02 10.58 -18.40
N HIS A 605 -25.37 11.77 -17.90
CA HIS A 605 -24.50 12.93 -17.99
C HIS A 605 -23.25 12.73 -17.13
N ASP A 606 -23.45 12.36 -15.87
CA ASP A 606 -22.42 12.24 -14.85
C ASP A 606 -21.48 11.06 -15.14
N ALA A 607 -22.01 9.92 -15.61
CA ALA A 607 -21.20 8.80 -16.10
C ALA A 607 -20.31 9.18 -17.30
N ARG A 608 -20.65 10.22 -18.07
CA ARG A 608 -19.76 10.76 -19.13
C ARG A 608 -18.69 11.72 -18.59
N LYS A 609 -18.76 12.13 -17.32
CA LYS A 609 -17.90 13.13 -16.66
C LYS A 609 -17.01 12.54 -15.55
N VAL A 610 -17.33 11.35 -15.04
CA VAL A 610 -16.39 10.58 -14.21
C VAL A 610 -15.09 10.28 -14.96
N ASP A 611 -14.00 10.13 -14.22
CA ASP A 611 -12.75 9.54 -14.69
C ASP A 611 -12.34 8.43 -13.71
N ARG A 612 -11.19 7.79 -13.95
CA ARG A 612 -10.60 6.83 -13.04
C ARG A 612 -10.31 7.45 -11.67
N GLY A 613 -10.58 6.72 -10.61
CA GLY A 613 -10.42 7.17 -9.22
C GLY A 613 -11.75 7.53 -8.56
N ASP A 614 -12.68 8.14 -9.31
CA ASP A 614 -14.00 8.50 -8.79
C ASP A 614 -14.76 7.27 -8.26
N THR A 615 -15.57 7.46 -7.22
CA THR A 615 -16.55 6.48 -6.74
C THR A 615 -17.95 6.77 -7.29
N TRP A 616 -18.72 5.71 -7.58
CA TRP A 616 -20.05 5.83 -8.19
C TRP A 616 -21.15 5.36 -7.24
N ALA A 617 -22.05 6.28 -6.92
CA ALA A 617 -23.22 6.06 -6.06
C ALA A 617 -24.55 5.87 -6.83
N LEU A 618 -24.65 6.41 -8.05
CA LEU A 618 -25.92 6.50 -8.78
C LEU A 618 -26.34 5.17 -9.45
N GLY A 619 -27.55 5.16 -10.03
CA GLY A 619 -28.13 3.98 -10.68
C GLY A 619 -27.29 3.35 -11.80
N LYS A 620 -27.47 2.04 -11.98
CA LYS A 620 -26.88 1.19 -13.03
C LYS A 620 -27.95 0.28 -13.64
N LYS A 621 -27.94 0.02 -14.95
CA LYS A 621 -28.98 -0.85 -15.58
C LYS A 621 -28.60 -2.33 -15.57
N SER A 622 -27.39 -2.65 -16.00
CA SER A 622 -26.91 -4.03 -16.07
C SER A 622 -25.49 -4.13 -15.56
N VAL A 623 -25.21 -5.28 -14.94
CA VAL A 623 -23.94 -5.62 -14.30
C VAL A 623 -23.41 -6.88 -14.98
N VAL A 624 -22.15 -6.85 -15.42
CA VAL A 624 -21.42 -8.04 -15.86
C VAL A 624 -20.23 -8.22 -14.94
N ILE A 625 -20.23 -9.29 -14.16
CA ILE A 625 -19.11 -9.65 -13.29
C ILE A 625 -17.97 -10.18 -14.16
N LYS A 626 -16.76 -9.67 -13.95
CA LYS A 626 -15.51 -10.27 -14.46
C LYS A 626 -14.93 -11.14 -13.35
N ASN A 627 -14.94 -12.44 -13.57
CA ASN A 627 -14.38 -13.40 -12.62
C ASN A 627 -12.89 -13.11 -12.35
N SER A 628 -12.50 -13.26 -11.09
CA SER A 628 -11.10 -13.19 -10.66
C SER A 628 -10.29 -14.36 -11.25
N ILE A 629 -8.96 -14.23 -11.21
CA ILE A 629 -8.04 -15.28 -11.65
C ILE A 629 -8.16 -16.47 -10.69
N THR A 630 -8.74 -17.57 -11.18
CA THR A 630 -8.84 -18.86 -10.47
C THR A 630 -7.44 -19.42 -10.18
N ASP A 631 -7.27 -20.17 -9.10
CA ASP A 631 -5.97 -20.73 -8.70
C ASP A 631 -5.38 -21.67 -9.78
N LYS A 632 -6.23 -22.46 -10.46
CA LYS A 632 -5.85 -23.24 -11.66
C LYS A 632 -5.19 -22.42 -12.80
N ILE A 633 -5.39 -21.09 -12.83
CA ILE A 633 -4.72 -20.17 -13.76
C ILE A 633 -3.40 -19.66 -13.16
N ARG A 634 -3.34 -19.43 -11.84
CA ARG A 634 -2.08 -19.11 -11.12
C ARG A 634 -1.05 -20.22 -11.32
N ASP A 635 -1.43 -21.49 -11.14
CA ASP A 635 -0.54 -22.65 -11.31
C ASP A 635 0.08 -22.69 -12.72
N LYS A 636 -0.75 -22.43 -13.75
CA LYS A 636 -0.32 -22.34 -15.15
C LYS A 636 0.64 -21.18 -15.38
N LEU A 637 0.38 -20.00 -14.80
CA LEU A 637 1.29 -18.85 -14.87
C LEU A 637 2.63 -19.15 -14.17
N ASP A 638 2.61 -19.93 -13.10
CA ASP A 638 3.80 -20.29 -12.34
C ASP A 638 4.68 -21.31 -13.09
N VAL A 639 4.07 -22.31 -13.75
CA VAL A 639 4.75 -23.20 -14.72
C VAL A 639 5.34 -22.41 -15.89
N LEU A 640 4.59 -21.44 -16.45
CA LEU A 640 5.08 -20.58 -17.53
C LEU A 640 6.24 -19.66 -17.08
N SER A 641 6.18 -19.12 -15.86
CA SER A 641 7.28 -18.34 -15.28
C SER A 641 8.54 -19.19 -15.10
N LYS A 642 8.40 -20.41 -14.55
CA LYS A 642 9.49 -21.37 -14.37
C LYS A 642 10.11 -21.80 -15.70
N THR A 643 9.31 -22.04 -16.75
CA THR A 643 9.84 -22.40 -18.08
C THR A 643 10.54 -21.21 -18.76
N GLN A 644 9.98 -20.01 -18.72
CA GLN A 644 10.65 -18.80 -19.25
C GLN A 644 11.97 -18.48 -18.55
N LYS A 645 12.04 -18.66 -17.22
CA LYS A 645 13.31 -18.51 -16.49
C LYS A 645 14.35 -19.53 -16.95
N LYS A 646 13.95 -20.79 -17.18
CA LYS A 646 14.84 -21.84 -17.72
C LYS A 646 15.30 -21.55 -19.15
N THR A 647 14.43 -21.06 -20.05
CA THR A 647 14.84 -20.72 -21.42
C THR A 647 15.76 -19.50 -21.46
N PHE A 648 15.46 -18.46 -20.68
CA PHE A 648 16.31 -17.27 -20.55
C PHE A 648 17.72 -17.61 -20.03
N LEU A 649 17.83 -18.45 -18.99
CA LEU A 649 19.13 -18.92 -18.49
C LEU A 649 19.87 -19.78 -19.54
N LYS A 650 19.15 -20.61 -20.32
CA LYS A 650 19.74 -21.39 -21.43
C LYS A 650 20.25 -20.47 -22.55
N GLU A 651 19.55 -19.39 -22.86
CA GLU A 651 20.01 -18.37 -23.82
C GLU A 651 21.20 -17.55 -23.31
N GLN A 652 21.21 -17.14 -22.04
CA GLN A 652 22.37 -16.47 -21.45
C GLN A 652 23.61 -17.36 -21.48
N ARG A 653 23.48 -18.64 -21.10
CA ARG A 653 24.55 -19.64 -21.23
C ARG A 653 25.01 -19.80 -22.68
N LYS A 654 24.08 -19.86 -23.65
CA LYS A 654 24.43 -19.89 -25.09
C LYS A 654 25.15 -18.61 -25.55
N LYS A 655 24.79 -17.43 -25.05
CA LYS A 655 25.47 -16.15 -25.36
C LYS A 655 26.87 -16.09 -24.75
N GLN A 656 27.03 -16.53 -23.51
CA GLN A 656 28.34 -16.66 -22.86
C GLN A 656 29.23 -17.69 -23.58
N TRP A 657 28.67 -18.86 -23.91
CA TRP A 657 29.37 -19.88 -24.70
C TRP A 657 29.81 -19.32 -26.06
N LYS A 658 28.90 -18.69 -26.81
CA LYS A 658 29.22 -18.07 -28.10
C LYS A 658 30.36 -17.07 -28.00
N LYS A 659 30.35 -16.20 -26.97
CA LYS A 659 31.46 -15.26 -26.70
C LYS A 659 32.79 -15.99 -26.47
N LYS A 660 32.79 -17.06 -25.64
CA LYS A 660 33.99 -17.88 -25.40
C LYS A 660 34.50 -18.60 -26.65
N THR A 661 33.61 -19.05 -27.53
CA THR A 661 33.98 -19.72 -28.80
C THR A 661 34.24 -18.76 -29.97
N SER A 662 34.06 -17.45 -29.79
CA SER A 662 34.28 -16.43 -30.83
C SER A 662 35.42 -15.47 -30.50
N ALA A 663 36.18 -15.73 -29.43
CA ALA A 663 37.47 -15.09 -29.18
C ALA A 663 38.52 -15.74 -30.08
N SER A 664 39.45 -14.95 -30.61
CA SER A 664 40.57 -15.42 -31.45
C SER A 664 41.63 -16.13 -30.62
N GLU A 665 42.46 -16.98 -31.24
CA GLU A 665 43.55 -17.69 -30.54
C GLU A 665 44.53 -16.73 -29.84
N ASP A 666 44.73 -15.53 -30.37
CA ASP A 666 45.55 -14.47 -29.74
C ASP A 666 44.96 -13.96 -28.40
N ASP A 667 43.62 -13.92 -28.23
CA ASP A 667 42.98 -13.55 -26.95
C ASP A 667 43.16 -14.65 -25.88
N PHE A 668 43.38 -15.90 -26.30
CA PHE A 668 43.53 -17.02 -25.38
C PHE A 668 44.90 -17.04 -24.68
N MET A 669 45.97 -16.50 -25.28
CA MET A 669 47.30 -16.55 -24.67
C MET A 669 47.43 -15.68 -23.41
N ASP A 670 46.87 -14.46 -23.44
CA ASP A 670 46.84 -13.58 -22.26
C ASP A 670 45.76 -14.01 -21.24
N ASP A 671 44.57 -14.44 -21.70
CA ASP A 671 43.49 -14.81 -20.78
C ASP A 671 43.63 -16.22 -20.18
N VAL A 672 44.48 -17.12 -20.73
CA VAL A 672 44.73 -18.43 -20.10
C VAL A 672 45.41 -18.28 -18.73
N PHE A 673 46.41 -17.40 -18.59
CA PHE A 673 47.06 -17.15 -17.29
C PHE A 673 46.10 -16.52 -16.27
N SER A 674 45.34 -15.50 -16.71
CA SER A 674 44.25 -14.86 -15.95
C SER A 674 43.16 -15.86 -15.52
N MET A 675 42.78 -16.76 -16.42
CA MET A 675 41.73 -17.74 -16.17
C MET A 675 42.24 -18.92 -15.33
N THR A 676 43.52 -19.31 -15.40
CA THR A 676 44.10 -20.28 -14.46
C THR A 676 44.23 -19.70 -13.06
N ASP A 677 44.66 -18.44 -12.90
CA ASP A 677 44.78 -17.81 -11.58
C ASP A 677 43.40 -17.57 -10.93
N SER A 678 42.40 -17.14 -11.71
CA SER A 678 41.04 -16.96 -11.20
C SER A 678 40.34 -18.28 -10.87
N ILE A 679 40.57 -19.35 -11.65
CA ILE A 679 40.07 -20.70 -11.31
C ILE A 679 40.82 -21.28 -10.11
N ALA A 680 42.13 -21.06 -9.99
CA ALA A 680 42.91 -21.47 -8.83
C ALA A 680 42.40 -20.78 -7.56
N THR A 681 42.25 -19.45 -7.58
CA THR A 681 41.72 -18.70 -6.43
C THR A 681 40.26 -19.01 -6.13
N GLU A 682 39.37 -19.26 -7.10
CA GLU A 682 38.01 -19.76 -6.82
C GLU A 682 38.02 -21.16 -6.18
N LEU A 683 38.93 -22.02 -6.60
CA LEU A 683 39.05 -23.39 -6.11
C LEU A 683 39.68 -23.44 -4.71
N GLU A 684 40.70 -22.63 -4.44
CA GLU A 684 41.31 -22.40 -3.12
C GLU A 684 40.34 -21.78 -2.11
N ASN A 685 39.53 -20.81 -2.55
CA ASN A 685 38.46 -20.22 -1.72
C ASN A 685 37.26 -21.17 -1.55
N SER A 686 37.20 -22.30 -2.25
CA SER A 686 36.11 -23.25 -2.09
C SER A 686 36.21 -23.96 -0.73
N LYS A 687 35.10 -24.00 0.02
CA LYS A 687 35.01 -24.68 1.33
C LYS A 687 35.48 -26.14 1.29
N LYS A 688 35.33 -26.81 0.13
CA LYS A 688 35.73 -28.21 -0.08
C LYS A 688 37.24 -28.38 -0.21
N TYR A 689 37.95 -27.39 -0.77
CA TYR A 689 39.40 -27.38 -0.85
C TYR A 689 40.03 -27.02 0.50
N GLN A 690 39.56 -25.94 1.16
CA GLN A 690 40.02 -25.56 2.50
C GLN A 690 39.81 -26.68 3.53
N ALA A 691 38.67 -27.38 3.49
CA ALA A 691 38.43 -28.54 4.36
C ALA A 691 39.34 -29.74 4.06
N LYS A 692 39.88 -29.87 2.83
CA LYS A 692 40.90 -30.87 2.50
C LYS A 692 42.30 -30.42 2.96
N GLY A 693 42.67 -29.16 2.75
CA GLY A 693 43.94 -28.60 3.21
C GLY A 693 44.13 -28.74 4.73
N ARG A 694 43.11 -28.40 5.50
CA ARG A 694 43.09 -28.61 6.97
C ARG A 694 43.20 -30.07 7.39
N ARG A 695 42.56 -30.99 6.66
CA ARG A 695 42.67 -32.44 6.94
C ARG A 695 44.04 -33.04 6.57
N ALA A 696 44.82 -32.34 5.77
CA ALA A 696 46.14 -32.75 5.33
C ALA A 696 47.28 -31.92 5.94
N ASN A 697 46.99 -31.10 6.97
CA ASN A 697 47.94 -30.22 7.66
C ASN A 697 48.74 -29.24 6.76
N TYR A 698 48.18 -28.82 5.63
CA TYR A 698 48.80 -27.80 4.76
C TYR A 698 48.41 -26.35 5.10
N ASP A 699 47.53 -26.14 6.08
CA ASP A 699 47.05 -24.81 6.53
C ASP A 699 48.07 -24.20 7.53
N VAL A 700 49.26 -23.82 7.05
CA VAL A 700 50.33 -23.19 7.85
C VAL A 700 50.08 -21.68 7.94
N ASP A 701 49.99 -21.12 9.15
CA ASP A 701 49.81 -19.67 9.33
C ASP A 701 51.04 -18.92 8.78
N PRO A 702 50.89 -18.03 7.76
CA PRO A 702 52.02 -17.32 7.17
C PRO A 702 52.83 -16.49 8.19
N ARG A 703 52.26 -16.16 9.34
CA ARG A 703 52.94 -15.44 10.43
C ARG A 703 53.93 -16.29 11.23
N SER A 704 53.87 -17.61 11.08
CA SER A 704 54.79 -18.58 11.69
C SER A 704 55.96 -18.97 10.78
N PHE A 705 56.04 -18.38 9.58
CA PHE A 705 57.04 -18.72 8.58
C PHE A 705 58.32 -17.89 8.75
N ASP A 706 59.26 -18.40 9.55
CA ASP A 706 60.47 -17.68 9.99
C ASP A 706 61.62 -17.61 8.94
N GLY A 707 61.26 -17.68 7.65
CA GLY A 707 62.12 -17.29 6.52
C GLY A 707 63.43 -18.06 6.31
N LYS A 708 63.48 -19.36 6.64
CA LYS A 708 64.63 -20.26 6.40
C LYS A 708 64.24 -21.51 5.61
#